data_AF-A0A7J6MRY3-F1
#
_entry.id   AF-A0A7J6MRY3-F1
#
_cell.length_a   1.000
_cell.length_b   1.000
_cell.length_c   1.000
_cell.angle_alpha   90.00
_cell.angle_beta   90.00
_cell.angle_gamma   90.00
#
_symmetry.space_group_name_H-M   'P 1'
#
loop_
_entity.id
_entity.type
_entity.pdbx_description
1 polymer ?
#
loop_
_entity_poly.entity_id
_entity_poly.type
_entity_poly.pdbx_seq_one_letter_code
_entity_poly.pdbx_strand_id
1 'polypeptide(L)'
;MVAQLGINGFGRIGRLVFRAAMENPEVKVVAVNDPFMNLPYMQYLLKYDSVHGQFNGTIEVAENALIVNGQTIQVFAERNPCDIPWGKAGADYVCESTGVFTTKEKAAGHIQGGCKKVIISAPPKDDTPMFVMGVNNKEYTSDLTVVSNASCTTNCLAPLAKIINDKFGLVEGLMSTIHATTSTQLTVDGPSKGGKDWRGGRCAAANVIPSSTGAAKAVGKVIPALNGKLTGMSFRVPTPDVSVVDLTCRLEKAATYDEIVAAVKEATEGDMKGIMGITYDDVVSTDMCNDKHSSIFDVKAGIALNDHFVKLVSWYDNEWGYSNRLVDLAVHMSKVDAQCLVLRDCPDVAEFVSDIIDAVSGASLDIGDIQHGQHHDAPKAKDTKKKLRDGFEKVFDKFKDFVADSSVPEPKSSKRCIVQVGVQCGYLNMNADQELLWRLLEIIGDGEGSRLVMASGYANPPPGIEGMLSSRPIDVIVACPKANSFYKSGGMSQYIPDMYTTMEVDLMKRLTRGTLHEYERPYWTFHAKGIWGYPAGGSRPVGCMVGSSNYGYRAMDRDLEMSFLFRTREGSALSGKLQKEVDNMMEYTSTVPTPSELLTARNIPADNGVGSDGGGLSRCRYLGNIVFVVALEYACEEWFTMTFGAHPASWRAIEEIGRHNTGVLRLNTEKVTPYNNMWKLRSTFYKPISFYTGTTEKETNMPNEDFSI
;
A
#
# COMPACT_ATOMS: atom_id res chain seq x y z
N MET A 1 -2.21 -0.06 1.63
CA MET A 1 -1.71 0.83 0.56
C MET A 1 -2.85 1.63 -0.04
N VAL A 2 -2.61 2.89 -0.43
CA VAL A 2 -3.61 3.78 -1.06
C VAL A 2 -3.45 3.71 -2.58
N ALA A 3 -4.49 3.34 -3.31
CA ALA A 3 -4.48 3.27 -4.77
C ALA A 3 -4.41 4.68 -5.39
N GLN A 4 -3.37 4.98 -6.16
CA GLN A 4 -3.28 6.25 -6.91
C GLN A 4 -3.99 6.11 -8.25
N LEU A 5 -5.13 6.77 -8.41
CA LEU A 5 -6.06 6.59 -9.52
C LEU A 5 -6.00 7.77 -10.51
N GLY A 6 -5.83 7.47 -11.79
CA GLY A 6 -6.09 8.36 -12.92
C GLY A 6 -7.45 8.05 -13.56
N ILE A 7 -8.13 9.05 -14.11
CA ILE A 7 -9.44 8.87 -14.79
C ILE A 7 -9.35 9.38 -16.22
N ASN A 8 -9.55 8.49 -17.20
CA ASN A 8 -9.68 8.84 -18.61
C ASN A 8 -11.15 8.89 -19.02
N GLY A 9 -11.61 10.04 -19.52
CA GLY A 9 -13.00 10.34 -19.83
C GLY A 9 -13.78 10.80 -18.60
N PHE A 10 -14.03 12.11 -18.48
CA PHE A 10 -14.68 12.70 -17.31
C PHE A 10 -16.21 12.81 -17.49
N GLY A 11 -16.80 11.73 -18.01
CA GLY A 11 -18.23 11.56 -18.25
C GLY A 11 -19.03 11.18 -17.00
N ARG A 12 -20.19 10.52 -17.17
CA ARG A 12 -21.03 10.04 -16.05
C ARG A 12 -20.22 9.16 -15.08
N ILE A 13 -19.66 8.05 -15.59
CA ILE A 13 -18.85 7.14 -14.78
C ILE A 13 -17.58 7.82 -14.26
N GLY A 14 -16.82 8.52 -15.10
CA GLY A 14 -15.58 9.19 -14.66
C GLY A 14 -15.80 10.18 -13.51
N ARG A 15 -16.85 11.02 -13.55
CA ARG A 15 -17.16 11.94 -12.45
C ARG A 15 -17.67 11.23 -11.20
N LEU A 16 -18.40 10.13 -11.34
CA LEU A 16 -18.92 9.39 -10.19
C LEU A 16 -17.88 8.47 -9.55
N VAL A 17 -16.95 7.92 -10.33
CA VAL A 17 -15.72 7.29 -9.81
C VAL A 17 -14.90 8.32 -9.04
N PHE A 18 -14.77 9.54 -9.57
CA PHE A 18 -14.14 10.63 -8.83
C PHE A 18 -14.84 10.91 -7.50
N ARG A 19 -16.17 11.09 -7.51
CA ARG A 19 -16.95 11.33 -6.28
C ARG A 19 -16.82 10.18 -5.27
N ALA A 20 -16.96 8.93 -5.71
CA ALA A 20 -16.82 7.75 -4.87
C ALA A 20 -15.40 7.63 -4.28
N ALA A 21 -14.37 7.96 -5.06
CA ALA A 21 -12.99 7.97 -4.59
C ALA A 21 -12.71 9.06 -3.56
N MET A 22 -13.35 10.24 -3.66
CA MET A 22 -13.23 11.29 -2.64
C MET A 22 -13.82 10.88 -1.28
N GLU A 23 -14.73 9.90 -1.26
CA GLU A 23 -15.33 9.36 -0.03
C GLU A 23 -14.57 8.14 0.52
N ASN A 24 -13.55 7.64 -0.17
CA ASN A 24 -12.85 6.40 0.18
C ASN A 24 -11.35 6.67 0.46
N PRO A 25 -10.88 6.52 1.72
CA PRO A 25 -9.50 6.81 2.10
C PRO A 25 -8.46 5.83 1.51
N GLU A 26 -8.90 4.69 0.96
CA GLU A 26 -8.02 3.68 0.36
C GLU A 26 -7.67 4.00 -1.11
N VAL A 27 -8.22 5.08 -1.68
CA VAL A 27 -7.93 5.53 -3.03
C VAL A 27 -7.69 7.04 -3.06
N LYS A 28 -6.83 7.49 -3.96
CA LYS A 28 -6.56 8.91 -4.19
C LYS A 28 -6.57 9.19 -5.68
N VAL A 29 -7.48 10.04 -6.14
CA VAL A 29 -7.46 10.50 -7.53
C VAL A 29 -6.32 11.51 -7.71
N VAL A 30 -5.41 11.27 -8.64
CA VAL A 30 -4.25 12.16 -8.85
C VAL A 30 -4.29 12.89 -10.19
N ALA A 31 -5.03 12.34 -11.16
CA ALA A 31 -5.16 12.93 -12.48
C ALA A 31 -6.50 12.61 -13.17
N VAL A 32 -6.93 13.53 -14.03
CA VAL A 32 -8.08 13.38 -14.93
C VAL A 32 -7.67 13.79 -16.34
N ASN A 33 -8.14 13.05 -17.35
CA ASN A 33 -7.99 13.41 -18.76
C ASN A 33 -9.35 13.46 -19.46
N ASP A 34 -9.65 14.57 -20.13
CA ASP A 34 -10.73 14.62 -21.11
C ASP A 34 -10.50 15.73 -22.16
N PRO A 35 -10.31 15.38 -23.45
CA PRO A 35 -10.02 16.36 -24.51
C PRO A 35 -11.24 17.21 -24.93
N PHE A 36 -12.42 16.95 -24.39
CA PHE A 36 -13.67 17.66 -24.76
C PHE A 36 -14.15 18.63 -23.68
N MET A 37 -13.39 18.80 -22.59
CA MET A 37 -13.73 19.71 -21.50
C MET A 37 -12.51 20.54 -21.09
N ASN A 38 -12.70 21.84 -20.93
CA ASN A 38 -11.71 22.70 -20.29
C ASN A 38 -11.93 22.71 -18.77
N LEU A 39 -10.96 23.25 -18.02
CA LEU A 39 -10.99 23.29 -16.55
C LEU A 39 -12.27 23.91 -15.96
N PRO A 40 -12.73 25.10 -16.38
CA PRO A 40 -14.00 25.65 -15.89
C PRO A 40 -15.20 24.73 -16.15
N TYR A 41 -15.20 24.03 -17.29
CA TYR A 41 -16.30 23.13 -17.62
C TYR A 41 -16.25 21.84 -16.79
N MET A 42 -15.05 21.29 -16.53
CA MET A 42 -14.88 20.17 -15.60
C MET A 42 -15.32 20.54 -14.18
N GLN A 43 -14.95 21.72 -13.68
CA GLN A 43 -15.42 22.23 -12.39
C GLN A 43 -16.95 22.31 -12.36
N TYR A 44 -17.57 22.89 -13.39
CA TYR A 44 -19.02 23.01 -13.48
C TYR A 44 -19.73 21.66 -13.46
N LEU A 45 -19.30 20.70 -14.29
CA LEU A 45 -19.92 19.37 -14.38
C LEU A 45 -19.62 18.47 -13.19
N LEU A 46 -18.53 18.69 -12.47
CA LEU A 46 -18.29 18.03 -11.19
C LEU A 46 -19.19 18.63 -10.11
N LYS A 47 -19.30 19.97 -10.06
CA LYS A 47 -20.09 20.69 -9.05
C LYS A 47 -21.58 20.39 -9.14
N TYR A 48 -22.16 20.35 -10.34
CA TYR A 48 -23.59 20.15 -10.54
C TYR A 48 -23.89 18.84 -11.27
N ASP A 49 -24.66 17.96 -10.63
CA ASP A 49 -25.18 16.74 -11.25
C ASP A 49 -26.71 16.67 -11.10
N SER A 50 -27.41 16.43 -12.21
CA SER A 50 -28.88 16.41 -12.23
C SER A 50 -29.50 15.20 -11.51
N VAL A 51 -28.73 14.13 -11.29
CA VAL A 51 -29.20 12.90 -10.62
C VAL A 51 -28.65 12.88 -9.20
N HIS A 52 -27.33 12.97 -9.05
CA HIS A 52 -26.66 12.76 -7.76
C HIS A 52 -26.44 14.06 -6.97
N GLY A 53 -27.14 15.14 -7.34
CA GLY A 53 -27.06 16.43 -6.68
C GLY A 53 -25.71 17.14 -6.79
N GLN A 54 -25.56 18.20 -6.00
CA GLN A 54 -24.33 18.97 -5.97
C GLN A 54 -23.19 18.18 -5.31
N PHE A 55 -21.96 18.41 -5.77
CA PHE A 55 -20.78 17.84 -5.15
C PHE A 55 -20.64 18.31 -3.70
N ASN A 56 -20.43 17.37 -2.78
CA ASN A 56 -20.20 17.67 -1.38
C ASN A 56 -18.72 17.94 -1.11
N GLY A 57 -18.29 19.19 -1.32
CA GLY A 57 -16.91 19.61 -1.11
C GLY A 57 -16.56 20.92 -1.82
N THR A 58 -15.29 21.30 -1.74
CA THR A 58 -14.76 22.48 -2.45
C THR A 58 -14.13 22.07 -3.77
N ILE A 59 -14.31 22.90 -4.80
CA ILE A 59 -13.70 22.70 -6.12
C ILE A 59 -13.18 24.06 -6.59
N GLU A 60 -11.87 24.18 -6.72
CA GLU A 60 -11.19 25.36 -7.23
C GLU A 60 -10.40 25.00 -8.50
N VAL A 61 -10.16 26.00 -9.35
CA VAL A 61 -9.38 25.83 -10.57
C VAL A 61 -8.00 26.44 -10.34
N ALA A 62 -6.96 25.67 -10.66
CA ALA A 62 -5.57 26.11 -10.69
C ALA A 62 -5.01 25.96 -12.11
N GLU A 63 -3.76 26.38 -12.33
CA GLU A 63 -3.09 26.20 -13.61
C GLU A 63 -2.93 24.70 -13.93
N ASN A 64 -3.60 24.22 -14.98
CA ASN A 64 -3.61 22.81 -15.41
C ASN A 64 -4.08 21.79 -14.35
N ALA A 65 -4.82 22.23 -13.33
CA ALA A 65 -5.26 21.36 -12.25
C ALA A 65 -6.61 21.80 -11.64
N LEU A 66 -7.28 20.85 -10.98
CA LEU A 66 -8.38 21.12 -10.06
C LEU A 66 -7.87 20.95 -8.63
N ILE A 67 -8.27 21.84 -7.72
CA ILE A 67 -8.05 21.65 -6.28
C ILE A 67 -9.39 21.25 -5.69
N VAL A 68 -9.51 19.99 -5.26
CA VAL A 68 -10.75 19.43 -4.71
C VAL A 68 -10.53 19.03 -3.27
N ASN A 69 -11.28 19.60 -2.33
CA ASN A 69 -11.09 19.38 -0.89
C ASN A 69 -9.63 19.60 -0.43
N GLY A 70 -8.95 20.59 -1.02
CA GLY A 70 -7.53 20.90 -0.75
C GLY A 70 -6.52 19.98 -1.45
N GLN A 71 -6.97 18.98 -2.20
CA GLN A 71 -6.11 18.08 -2.97
C GLN A 71 -5.96 18.54 -4.42
N THR A 72 -4.72 18.66 -4.89
CA THR A 72 -4.41 18.95 -6.30
C THR A 72 -4.60 17.71 -7.16
N ILE A 73 -5.40 17.86 -8.22
CA ILE A 73 -5.70 16.86 -9.25
C ILE A 73 -5.18 17.40 -10.59
N GLN A 74 -4.22 16.74 -11.20
CA GLN A 74 -3.70 17.16 -12.50
C GLN A 74 -4.75 16.95 -13.59
N VAL A 75 -4.85 17.89 -14.54
CA VAL A 75 -5.82 17.81 -15.64
C VAL A 75 -5.10 17.81 -16.98
N PHE A 76 -5.47 16.85 -17.82
CA PHE A 76 -4.99 16.68 -19.18
C PHE A 76 -6.14 16.74 -20.19
N ALA A 77 -5.81 17.04 -21.44
CA ALA A 77 -6.78 17.16 -22.55
C ALA A 77 -6.28 16.41 -23.81
N GLU A 78 -5.67 15.24 -23.60
CA GLU A 78 -5.10 14.44 -24.69
C GLU A 78 -6.13 13.47 -25.26
N ARG A 79 -6.11 13.32 -26.59
CA ARG A 79 -6.96 12.35 -27.31
C ARG A 79 -6.36 10.96 -27.38
N ASN A 80 -5.03 10.89 -27.46
CA ASN A 80 -4.31 9.64 -27.58
C ASN A 80 -3.91 9.15 -26.17
N PRO A 81 -4.30 7.93 -25.76
CA PRO A 81 -4.02 7.43 -24.42
C PRO A 81 -2.53 7.33 -24.09
N CYS A 82 -1.66 7.21 -25.09
CA CYS A 82 -0.19 7.16 -24.92
C CYS A 82 0.43 8.50 -24.53
N ASP A 83 -0.21 9.61 -24.89
CA ASP A 83 0.35 10.95 -24.70
C ASP A 83 0.02 11.52 -23.31
N ILE A 84 -0.86 10.83 -22.55
CA ILE A 84 -1.25 11.23 -21.20
C ILE A 84 -0.13 10.84 -20.22
N PRO A 85 0.50 11.80 -19.51
CA PRO A 85 1.67 11.53 -18.68
C PRO A 85 1.29 11.01 -17.28
N TRP A 86 0.59 9.88 -17.21
CA TRP A 86 0.13 9.24 -15.97
C TRP A 86 1.24 9.03 -14.94
N GLY A 87 2.41 8.55 -15.38
CA GLY A 87 3.55 8.31 -14.49
C GLY A 87 4.05 9.60 -13.82
N LYS A 88 4.04 10.73 -14.53
CA LYS A 88 4.41 12.04 -13.95
C LYS A 88 3.37 12.56 -12.96
N ALA A 89 2.10 12.22 -13.17
CA ALA A 89 1.03 12.55 -12.25
C ALA A 89 0.93 11.58 -11.05
N GLY A 90 1.72 10.50 -11.04
CA GLY A 90 1.71 9.49 -9.98
C GLY A 90 0.52 8.52 -10.04
N ALA A 91 -0.15 8.39 -11.19
CA ALA A 91 -1.29 7.48 -11.36
C ALA A 91 -0.81 6.04 -11.62
N ASP A 92 -1.01 5.16 -10.65
CA ASP A 92 -0.67 3.73 -10.76
C ASP A 92 -1.77 2.94 -11.50
N TYR A 93 -3.04 3.28 -11.23
CA TYR A 93 -4.21 2.65 -11.82
C TYR A 93 -4.95 3.67 -12.67
N VAL A 94 -5.45 3.29 -13.84
CA VAL A 94 -6.27 4.16 -14.69
C VAL A 94 -7.67 3.58 -14.86
N CYS A 95 -8.68 4.37 -14.51
CA CYS A 95 -10.07 4.15 -14.91
C CYS A 95 -10.24 4.59 -16.36
N GLU A 96 -10.38 3.63 -17.27
CA GLU A 96 -10.69 3.88 -18.68
C GLU A 96 -12.21 3.95 -18.86
N SER A 97 -12.76 5.17 -18.90
CA SER A 97 -14.19 5.45 -18.93
C SER A 97 -14.66 6.31 -20.11
N THR A 98 -13.89 6.33 -21.20
CA THR A 98 -14.27 7.00 -22.45
C THR A 98 -15.29 6.19 -23.27
N GLY A 99 -15.30 4.87 -23.09
CA GLY A 99 -16.09 3.93 -23.91
C GLY A 99 -15.49 3.64 -25.29
N VAL A 100 -14.30 4.17 -25.61
CA VAL A 100 -13.65 4.01 -26.92
C VAL A 100 -12.50 3.01 -26.88
N PHE A 101 -11.74 2.97 -25.80
CA PHE A 101 -10.55 2.11 -25.63
C PHE A 101 -10.89 0.79 -24.92
N THR A 102 -11.88 0.05 -25.45
CA THR A 102 -12.45 -1.15 -24.83
C THR A 102 -11.80 -2.47 -25.27
N THR A 103 -10.50 -2.45 -25.59
CA THR A 103 -9.69 -3.64 -25.92
C THR A 103 -8.35 -3.51 -25.21
N LYS A 104 -7.69 -4.64 -24.91
CA LYS A 104 -6.37 -4.68 -24.27
C LYS A 104 -5.37 -3.84 -25.02
N GLU A 105 -5.31 -4.00 -26.35
CA GLU A 105 -4.41 -3.24 -27.23
C GLU A 105 -4.59 -1.72 -27.10
N LYS A 106 -5.85 -1.26 -27.11
CA LYS A 106 -6.16 0.18 -27.04
C LYS A 106 -5.92 0.76 -25.65
N ALA A 107 -6.33 0.03 -24.62
CA ALA A 107 -6.14 0.42 -23.23
C ALA A 107 -4.66 0.41 -22.82
N ALA A 108 -3.83 -0.45 -23.43
CA ALA A 108 -2.39 -0.51 -23.18
C ALA A 108 -1.65 0.80 -23.51
N GLY A 109 -2.26 1.72 -24.29
CA GLY A 109 -1.70 3.05 -24.49
C GLY A 109 -1.48 3.81 -23.17
N HIS A 110 -2.36 3.62 -22.17
CA HIS A 110 -2.16 4.25 -20.85
C HIS A 110 -0.93 3.75 -20.12
N ILE A 111 -0.56 2.47 -20.31
CA ILE A 111 0.66 1.90 -19.72
C ILE A 111 1.89 2.60 -20.29
N GLN A 112 1.87 2.95 -21.59
CA GLN A 112 2.94 3.74 -22.21
C GLN A 112 3.01 5.16 -21.62
N GLY A 113 1.88 5.72 -21.20
CA GLY A 113 1.80 6.96 -20.42
C GLY A 113 2.35 6.86 -18.99
N GLY A 114 2.72 5.65 -18.54
CA GLY A 114 3.42 5.41 -17.28
C GLY A 114 2.55 4.92 -16.12
N CYS A 115 1.28 4.56 -16.33
CA CYS A 115 0.50 3.85 -15.31
C CYS A 115 0.88 2.36 -15.26
N LYS A 116 0.65 1.70 -14.12
CA LYS A 116 0.92 0.26 -13.94
C LYS A 116 -0.22 -0.60 -14.48
N LYS A 117 -1.47 -0.19 -14.25
CA LYS A 117 -2.67 -1.00 -14.50
C LYS A 117 -3.81 -0.17 -15.09
N VAL A 118 -4.67 -0.82 -15.89
CA VAL A 118 -5.86 -0.19 -16.48
C VAL A 118 -7.11 -1.00 -16.16
N ILE A 119 -8.18 -0.30 -15.76
CA ILE A 119 -9.50 -0.85 -15.47
C ILE A 119 -10.49 -0.25 -16.48
N ILE A 120 -10.95 -1.07 -17.43
CA ILE A 120 -11.95 -0.68 -18.42
C ILE A 120 -13.33 -0.64 -17.75
N SER A 121 -14.02 0.50 -17.84
CA SER A 121 -15.34 0.72 -17.25
C SER A 121 -16.51 0.21 -18.12
N ALA A 122 -16.26 -0.82 -18.92
CA ALA A 122 -17.23 -1.44 -19.82
C ALA A 122 -16.81 -2.87 -20.18
N PRO A 123 -17.73 -3.72 -20.67
CA PRO A 123 -17.36 -5.02 -21.22
C PRO A 123 -16.37 -4.87 -22.38
N PRO A 124 -15.26 -5.62 -22.38
CA PRO A 124 -14.28 -5.55 -23.42
C PRO A 124 -14.80 -6.18 -24.72
N LYS A 125 -14.25 -5.73 -25.86
CA LYS A 125 -14.57 -6.30 -27.18
C LYS A 125 -13.70 -7.52 -27.53
N ASP A 126 -12.71 -7.81 -26.71
CA ASP A 126 -11.78 -8.94 -26.82
C ASP A 126 -11.92 -9.87 -25.60
N ASP A 127 -10.84 -10.61 -25.29
CA ASP A 127 -10.72 -11.57 -24.19
C ASP A 127 -10.14 -10.96 -22.90
N THR A 128 -10.05 -9.62 -22.79
CA THR A 128 -9.63 -8.95 -21.55
C THR A 128 -10.42 -9.49 -20.36
N PRO A 129 -9.75 -9.91 -19.26
CA PRO A 129 -10.42 -10.52 -18.12
C PRO A 129 -11.37 -9.54 -17.44
N MET A 130 -12.56 -10.05 -17.09
CA MET A 130 -13.59 -9.29 -16.39
C MET A 130 -13.66 -9.73 -14.92
N PHE A 131 -13.70 -8.75 -14.03
CA PHE A 131 -13.88 -8.98 -12.61
C PHE A 131 -15.14 -8.28 -12.11
N VAL A 132 -15.88 -9.01 -11.27
CA VAL A 132 -17.02 -8.48 -10.52
C VAL A 132 -16.74 -8.70 -9.04
N MET A 133 -16.73 -7.61 -8.28
CA MET A 133 -16.48 -7.63 -6.84
C MET A 133 -17.52 -8.50 -6.12
N GLY A 134 -17.06 -9.34 -5.20
CA GLY A 134 -17.90 -10.31 -4.47
C GLY A 134 -18.21 -11.59 -5.27
N VAL A 135 -17.79 -11.70 -6.53
CA VAL A 135 -18.04 -12.86 -7.38
C VAL A 135 -16.74 -13.58 -7.74
N ASN A 136 -15.87 -12.96 -8.54
CA ASN A 136 -14.62 -13.57 -9.01
C ASN A 136 -13.39 -12.66 -8.84
N ASN A 137 -13.50 -11.51 -8.16
CA ASN A 137 -12.38 -10.58 -8.00
C ASN A 137 -11.13 -11.23 -7.37
N LYS A 138 -11.31 -12.26 -6.53
CA LYS A 138 -10.21 -13.03 -5.92
C LYS A 138 -9.36 -13.82 -6.93
N GLU A 139 -9.83 -13.97 -8.18
CA GLU A 139 -9.08 -14.59 -9.28
C GLU A 139 -8.11 -13.61 -9.97
N TYR A 140 -8.15 -12.33 -9.61
CA TYR A 140 -7.19 -11.35 -10.11
C TYR A 140 -5.76 -11.71 -9.69
N THR A 141 -4.84 -11.65 -10.64
CA THR A 141 -3.41 -11.87 -10.44
C THR A 141 -2.61 -10.64 -10.92
N SER A 142 -1.50 -10.36 -10.24
CA SER A 142 -0.70 -9.14 -10.46
C SER A 142 0.04 -9.09 -11.79
N ASP A 143 0.02 -10.13 -12.60
CA ASP A 143 0.53 -10.11 -13.98
C ASP A 143 -0.46 -9.43 -14.95
N LEU A 144 -1.75 -9.36 -14.61
CA LEU A 144 -2.78 -8.78 -15.47
C LEU A 144 -2.68 -7.26 -15.51
N THR A 145 -2.24 -6.70 -16.63
CA THR A 145 -2.03 -5.24 -16.77
C THR A 145 -3.27 -4.46 -17.19
N VAL A 146 -4.19 -5.10 -17.89
CA VAL A 146 -5.47 -4.52 -18.32
C VAL A 146 -6.58 -5.48 -17.93
N VAL A 147 -7.58 -4.96 -17.22
CA VAL A 147 -8.76 -5.71 -16.77
C VAL A 147 -10.02 -4.90 -17.06
N SER A 148 -11.20 -5.52 -16.93
CA SER A 148 -12.49 -4.85 -17.06
C SER A 148 -13.34 -5.06 -15.81
N ASN A 149 -14.06 -4.02 -15.38
CA ASN A 149 -15.07 -4.11 -14.32
C ASN A 149 -16.45 -4.59 -14.86
N ALA A 150 -16.47 -5.23 -16.03
CA ALA A 150 -17.68 -5.65 -16.75
C ALA A 150 -18.66 -4.48 -17.00
N SER A 151 -19.97 -4.73 -16.93
CA SER A 151 -21.04 -3.71 -17.03
C SER A 151 -21.80 -3.55 -15.72
N CYS A 152 -22.56 -2.46 -15.57
CA CYS A 152 -23.49 -2.25 -14.46
C CYS A 152 -24.52 -3.40 -14.35
N THR A 153 -25.15 -3.81 -15.46
CA THR A 153 -26.08 -4.95 -15.47
C THR A 153 -25.40 -6.27 -15.09
N THR A 154 -24.14 -6.51 -15.49
CA THR A 154 -23.38 -7.70 -15.07
C THR A 154 -23.09 -7.66 -13.57
N ASN A 155 -22.73 -6.50 -13.02
CA ASN A 155 -22.51 -6.32 -11.58
C ASN A 155 -23.80 -6.53 -10.77
N CYS A 156 -24.98 -6.23 -11.35
CA CYS A 156 -26.27 -6.55 -10.74
C CYS A 156 -26.61 -8.04 -10.82
N LEU A 157 -26.50 -8.63 -12.01
CA LEU A 157 -26.96 -9.99 -12.26
C LEU A 157 -26.03 -11.06 -11.67
N ALA A 158 -24.71 -10.88 -11.70
CA ALA A 158 -23.76 -11.92 -11.31
C ALA A 158 -23.83 -12.31 -9.82
N PRO A 159 -23.93 -11.37 -8.85
CA PRO A 159 -24.12 -11.71 -7.44
C PRO A 159 -25.39 -12.55 -7.20
N LEU A 160 -26.53 -12.10 -7.74
CA LEU A 160 -27.80 -12.83 -7.62
C LEU A 160 -27.71 -14.21 -8.27
N ALA A 161 -27.21 -14.29 -9.50
CA ALA A 161 -27.05 -15.56 -10.20
C ALA A 161 -26.12 -16.53 -9.48
N LYS A 162 -25.04 -16.03 -8.84
CA LYS A 162 -24.14 -16.84 -8.01
C LYS A 162 -24.87 -17.43 -6.81
N ILE A 163 -25.60 -16.62 -6.03
CA ILE A 163 -26.36 -17.09 -4.87
C ILE A 163 -27.33 -18.21 -5.26
N ILE A 164 -28.11 -17.96 -6.32
CA ILE A 164 -29.12 -18.91 -6.79
C ILE A 164 -28.48 -20.19 -7.32
N ASN A 165 -27.40 -20.07 -8.10
CA ASN A 165 -26.70 -21.23 -8.63
C ASN A 165 -26.06 -22.07 -7.52
N ASP A 166 -25.41 -21.44 -6.56
CA ASP A 166 -24.68 -22.14 -5.50
C ASP A 166 -25.63 -22.90 -4.56
N LYS A 167 -26.83 -22.36 -4.28
CA LYS A 167 -27.80 -22.96 -3.35
C LYS A 167 -28.81 -23.90 -4.02
N PHE A 168 -29.23 -23.59 -5.24
CA PHE A 168 -30.35 -24.28 -5.91
C PHE A 168 -30.01 -24.86 -7.28
N GLY A 169 -28.86 -24.51 -7.87
CA GLY A 169 -28.47 -24.89 -9.22
C GLY A 169 -29.30 -24.14 -10.28
N LEU A 170 -28.65 -23.31 -11.09
CA LEU A 170 -29.31 -22.63 -12.20
C LEU A 170 -29.18 -23.50 -13.45
N VAL A 171 -30.30 -23.98 -13.99
CA VAL A 171 -30.30 -24.82 -15.19
C VAL A 171 -30.23 -23.96 -16.45
N GLU A 172 -31.13 -22.99 -16.55
CA GLU A 172 -31.20 -22.02 -17.64
C GLU A 172 -31.93 -20.76 -17.16
N GLY A 173 -31.64 -19.62 -17.78
CA GLY A 173 -32.31 -18.37 -17.45
C GLY A 173 -32.26 -17.32 -18.55
N LEU A 174 -33.32 -16.52 -18.62
CA LEU A 174 -33.45 -15.37 -19.49
C LEU A 174 -33.58 -14.11 -18.63
N MET A 175 -32.75 -13.12 -18.95
CA MET A 175 -32.76 -11.84 -18.27
C MET A 175 -33.31 -10.73 -19.17
N SER A 176 -34.17 -9.90 -18.61
CA SER A 176 -34.46 -8.58 -19.15
C SER A 176 -33.94 -7.53 -18.18
N THR A 177 -33.37 -6.45 -18.68
CA THR A 177 -33.15 -5.27 -17.86
C THR A 177 -33.98 -4.10 -18.37
N ILE A 178 -34.77 -3.50 -17.49
CA ILE A 178 -35.43 -2.22 -17.74
C ILE A 178 -34.45 -1.16 -17.27
N HIS A 179 -33.84 -0.47 -18.23
CA HIS A 179 -32.62 0.27 -18.02
C HIS A 179 -32.82 1.76 -18.26
N ALA A 180 -32.28 2.58 -17.38
CA ALA A 180 -32.25 4.03 -17.51
C ALA A 180 -31.57 4.50 -18.81
N THR A 181 -31.85 5.75 -19.16
CA THR A 181 -31.28 6.45 -20.31
C THR A 181 -29.76 6.56 -20.18
N THR A 182 -29.02 6.38 -21.28
CA THR A 182 -27.56 6.55 -21.31
C THR A 182 -27.10 7.59 -22.33
N SER A 183 -25.85 8.04 -22.22
CA SER A 183 -25.25 9.06 -23.08
C SER A 183 -25.11 8.69 -24.57
N THR A 184 -25.36 7.42 -24.93
CA THR A 184 -25.36 6.96 -26.32
C THR A 184 -26.69 7.18 -27.03
N GLN A 185 -27.77 7.46 -26.29
CA GLN A 185 -29.09 7.73 -26.86
C GLN A 185 -29.22 9.20 -27.30
N LEU A 186 -30.21 9.47 -28.16
CA LEU A 186 -30.46 10.81 -28.70
C LEU A 186 -31.69 11.46 -28.08
N THR A 187 -31.64 12.78 -27.91
CA THR A 187 -32.76 13.57 -27.37
C THR A 187 -33.98 13.54 -28.29
N VAL A 188 -33.77 13.47 -29.60
CA VAL A 188 -34.80 13.36 -30.65
C VAL A 188 -34.37 12.34 -31.69
N ASP A 189 -35.30 11.94 -32.56
CA ASP A 189 -35.04 10.96 -33.64
C ASP A 189 -33.88 11.44 -34.53
N GLY A 190 -32.84 10.61 -34.64
CA GLY A 190 -31.64 10.90 -35.41
C GLY A 190 -30.76 9.66 -35.67
N PRO A 191 -29.68 9.82 -36.46
CA PRO A 191 -28.81 8.71 -36.81
C PRO A 191 -27.89 8.33 -35.64
N SER A 192 -27.98 7.09 -35.17
CA SER A 192 -27.06 6.55 -34.18
C SER A 192 -25.61 6.55 -34.68
N LYS A 193 -24.67 6.84 -33.79
CA LYS A 193 -23.23 6.86 -34.13
C LYS A 193 -22.80 5.55 -34.81
N GLY A 194 -22.22 5.66 -36.00
CA GLY A 194 -21.75 4.53 -36.80
C GLY A 194 -22.84 3.62 -37.39
N GLY A 195 -24.13 3.99 -37.28
CA GLY A 195 -25.24 3.30 -37.93
C GLY A 195 -25.56 1.88 -37.41
N LYS A 196 -25.11 1.52 -36.20
CA LYS A 196 -25.18 0.14 -35.68
C LYS A 196 -26.41 -0.18 -34.83
N ASP A 197 -26.91 0.80 -34.05
CA ASP A 197 -28.08 0.62 -33.18
C ASP A 197 -29.16 1.65 -33.52
N TRP A 198 -29.97 1.37 -34.55
CA TRP A 198 -30.98 2.33 -35.04
C TRP A 198 -32.04 2.65 -33.99
N ARG A 199 -32.34 1.70 -33.10
CA ARG A 199 -33.34 1.90 -32.04
C ARG A 199 -32.83 2.92 -31.01
N GLY A 200 -31.55 2.86 -30.65
CA GLY A 200 -30.91 3.86 -29.79
C GLY A 200 -30.90 5.29 -30.35
N GLY A 201 -31.16 5.47 -31.65
CA GLY A 201 -31.25 6.79 -32.30
C GLY A 201 -32.64 7.42 -32.22
N ARG A 202 -33.64 6.71 -31.67
CA ARG A 202 -34.99 7.23 -31.46
C ARG A 202 -35.05 8.07 -30.18
N CYS A 203 -35.99 9.01 -30.14
CA CYS A 203 -36.22 9.95 -29.03
C CYS A 203 -36.26 9.24 -27.66
N ALA A 204 -35.23 9.47 -26.83
CA ALA A 204 -35.07 8.78 -25.55
C ALA A 204 -36.18 9.10 -24.54
N ALA A 205 -36.69 10.33 -24.54
CA ALA A 205 -37.67 10.80 -23.57
C ALA A 205 -39.10 10.26 -23.77
N ALA A 206 -39.37 9.63 -24.92
CA ALA A 206 -40.73 9.27 -25.35
C ALA A 206 -40.89 7.81 -25.79
N ASN A 207 -39.87 6.97 -25.64
CA ASN A 207 -39.90 5.58 -26.11
C ASN A 207 -39.45 4.59 -25.03
N VAL A 208 -40.06 3.40 -25.07
CA VAL A 208 -39.47 2.17 -24.54
C VAL A 208 -38.67 1.55 -25.68
N ILE A 209 -37.34 1.49 -25.55
CA ILE A 209 -36.44 1.15 -26.66
C ILE A 209 -35.80 -0.22 -26.40
N PRO A 210 -36.18 -1.29 -27.12
CA PRO A 210 -35.51 -2.57 -26.96
C PRO A 210 -34.09 -2.50 -27.52
N SER A 211 -33.13 -3.02 -26.77
CA SER A 211 -31.70 -3.01 -27.05
C SER A 211 -31.07 -4.35 -26.71
N SER A 212 -30.06 -4.76 -27.48
CA SER A 212 -29.23 -5.92 -27.13
C SER A 212 -28.36 -5.61 -25.90
N THR A 213 -28.09 -6.63 -25.07
CA THR A 213 -27.08 -6.54 -24.01
C THR A 213 -26.24 -7.81 -23.96
N GLY A 214 -24.94 -7.65 -23.76
CA GLY A 214 -24.02 -8.76 -23.52
C GLY A 214 -23.94 -9.17 -22.05
N ALA A 215 -24.68 -8.52 -21.15
CA ALA A 215 -24.46 -8.62 -19.71
C ALA A 215 -24.66 -10.04 -19.15
N ALA A 216 -25.74 -10.74 -19.54
CA ALA A 216 -25.98 -12.13 -19.14
C ALA A 216 -24.95 -13.10 -19.74
N LYS A 217 -24.50 -12.87 -20.97
CA LYS A 217 -23.39 -13.65 -21.56
C LYS A 217 -22.08 -13.42 -20.81
N ALA A 218 -21.84 -12.19 -20.32
CA ALA A 218 -20.68 -11.86 -19.50
C ALA A 218 -20.71 -12.55 -18.13
N VAL A 219 -21.90 -12.83 -17.56
CA VAL A 219 -22.00 -13.65 -16.34
C VAL A 219 -21.39 -15.03 -16.56
N GLY A 220 -21.56 -15.64 -17.73
CA GLY A 220 -20.91 -16.91 -18.07
C GLY A 220 -19.37 -16.86 -18.11
N LYS A 221 -18.78 -15.68 -18.30
CA LYS A 221 -17.32 -15.47 -18.21
C LYS A 221 -16.84 -15.29 -16.77
N VAL A 222 -17.65 -14.61 -15.95
CA VAL A 222 -17.35 -14.32 -14.54
C VAL A 222 -17.67 -15.51 -13.63
N ILE A 223 -18.66 -16.32 -14.00
CA ILE A 223 -19.09 -17.55 -13.33
C ILE A 223 -19.10 -18.67 -14.38
N PRO A 224 -17.96 -19.36 -14.61
CA PRO A 224 -17.84 -20.34 -15.68
C PRO A 224 -18.90 -21.44 -15.68
N ALA A 225 -19.40 -21.83 -14.50
CA ALA A 225 -20.48 -22.81 -14.34
C ALA A 225 -21.82 -22.39 -14.97
N LEU A 226 -21.99 -21.09 -15.26
CA LEU A 226 -23.17 -20.50 -15.90
C LEU A 226 -22.95 -20.18 -17.38
N ASN A 227 -21.80 -20.54 -17.94
CA ASN A 227 -21.52 -20.31 -19.35
C ASN A 227 -22.53 -21.06 -20.25
N GLY A 228 -23.15 -20.34 -21.18
CA GLY A 228 -24.20 -20.88 -22.05
C GLY A 228 -25.58 -21.05 -21.40
N LYS A 229 -25.72 -20.84 -20.08
CA LYS A 229 -27.00 -20.99 -19.37
C LYS A 229 -27.80 -19.69 -19.24
N LEU A 230 -27.15 -18.54 -19.39
CA LEU A 230 -27.75 -17.22 -19.26
C LEU A 230 -27.57 -16.37 -20.51
N THR A 231 -28.67 -15.76 -20.96
CA THR A 231 -28.66 -14.69 -21.96
C THR A 231 -29.79 -13.70 -21.66
N GLY A 232 -29.84 -12.58 -22.37
CA GLY A 232 -30.86 -11.58 -22.10
C GLY A 232 -30.93 -10.44 -23.09
N MET A 233 -31.84 -9.52 -22.81
CA MET A 233 -32.05 -8.28 -23.56
C MET A 233 -32.27 -7.10 -22.60
N SER A 234 -32.44 -5.91 -23.16
CA SER A 234 -32.71 -4.69 -22.39
C SER A 234 -33.83 -3.86 -23.03
N PHE A 235 -34.54 -3.10 -22.21
CA PHE A 235 -35.47 -2.06 -22.63
C PHE A 235 -35.00 -0.74 -22.02
N ARG A 236 -34.59 0.23 -22.84
CA ARG A 236 -34.26 1.58 -22.36
C ARG A 236 -35.55 2.34 -22.10
N VAL A 237 -35.63 3.02 -20.96
CA VAL A 237 -36.82 3.80 -20.56
C VAL A 237 -36.43 5.23 -20.17
N PRO A 238 -37.37 6.19 -20.18
CA PRO A 238 -37.12 7.62 -19.93
C PRO A 238 -36.77 7.99 -18.48
N THR A 239 -36.20 7.09 -17.69
CA THR A 239 -35.63 7.42 -16.37
C THR A 239 -34.18 7.88 -16.56
N PRO A 240 -33.72 8.90 -15.82
CA PRO A 240 -32.38 9.44 -15.98
C PRO A 240 -31.30 8.52 -15.39
N ASP A 241 -31.65 7.72 -14.38
CA ASP A 241 -30.80 6.76 -13.72
C ASP A 241 -31.65 5.68 -13.02
N VAL A 242 -30.97 4.69 -12.45
CA VAL A 242 -31.49 3.46 -11.84
C VAL A 242 -32.13 2.53 -12.86
N SER A 243 -31.71 1.29 -12.77
CA SER A 243 -32.16 0.21 -13.64
C SER A 243 -32.57 -1.00 -12.79
N VAL A 244 -33.28 -1.93 -13.41
CA VAL A 244 -33.72 -3.16 -12.75
C VAL A 244 -33.47 -4.37 -13.65
N VAL A 245 -33.04 -5.46 -13.04
CA VAL A 245 -32.92 -6.78 -13.65
C VAL A 245 -34.17 -7.60 -13.28
N ASP A 246 -34.77 -8.21 -14.30
CA ASP A 246 -35.72 -9.32 -14.21
C ASP A 246 -34.99 -10.57 -14.69
N LEU A 247 -34.71 -11.49 -13.77
CA LEU A 247 -34.17 -12.82 -14.08
C LEU A 247 -35.29 -13.84 -13.97
N THR A 248 -35.69 -14.41 -15.11
CA THR A 248 -36.57 -15.58 -15.15
C THR A 248 -35.72 -16.83 -15.34
N CYS A 249 -35.70 -17.73 -14.36
CA CYS A 249 -34.82 -18.89 -14.36
C CYS A 249 -35.51 -20.17 -13.91
N ARG A 250 -34.95 -21.30 -14.40
CA ARG A 250 -35.30 -22.64 -13.96
C ARG A 250 -34.25 -23.18 -13.01
N LEU A 251 -34.69 -23.65 -11.85
CA LEU A 251 -33.86 -24.21 -10.79
C LEU A 251 -33.76 -25.73 -10.92
N GLU A 252 -32.60 -26.29 -10.57
CA GLU A 252 -32.38 -27.74 -10.53
C GLU A 252 -33.01 -28.34 -9.27
N LYS A 253 -32.70 -27.76 -8.11
CA LYS A 253 -33.32 -28.09 -6.83
C LYS A 253 -34.59 -27.27 -6.64
N ALA A 254 -35.70 -27.94 -6.29
CA ALA A 254 -36.93 -27.28 -5.91
C ALA A 254 -36.71 -26.35 -4.71
N ALA A 255 -37.29 -25.15 -4.75
CA ALA A 255 -37.26 -24.19 -3.67
C ALA A 255 -38.53 -23.34 -3.66
N THR A 256 -39.08 -23.14 -2.47
CA THR A 256 -40.10 -22.12 -2.23
C THR A 256 -39.50 -20.72 -2.38
N TYR A 257 -40.33 -19.72 -2.66
CA TYR A 257 -39.87 -18.34 -2.80
C TYR A 257 -39.22 -17.82 -1.49
N ASP A 258 -39.75 -18.20 -0.32
CA ASP A 258 -39.19 -17.84 0.98
C ASP A 258 -37.79 -18.44 1.21
N GLU A 259 -37.51 -19.66 0.74
CA GLU A 259 -36.17 -20.24 0.80
C GLU A 259 -35.17 -19.48 -0.07
N ILE A 260 -35.61 -18.99 -1.24
CA ILE A 260 -34.79 -18.13 -2.11
C ILE A 260 -34.49 -16.80 -1.42
N VAL A 261 -35.50 -16.16 -0.84
CA VAL A 261 -35.35 -14.92 -0.07
C VAL A 261 -34.36 -15.10 1.09
N ALA A 262 -34.46 -16.21 1.83
CA ALA A 262 -33.56 -16.53 2.93
C ALA A 262 -32.10 -16.71 2.45
N ALA A 263 -31.88 -17.39 1.32
CA ALA A 263 -30.55 -17.56 0.74
C ALA A 263 -29.92 -16.23 0.30
N VAL A 264 -30.71 -15.33 -0.28
CA VAL A 264 -30.24 -13.97 -0.64
C VAL A 264 -29.90 -13.17 0.62
N LYS A 265 -30.78 -13.19 1.63
CA LYS A 265 -30.55 -12.52 2.91
C LYS A 265 -29.25 -12.99 3.58
N GLU A 266 -29.02 -14.30 3.67
CA GLU A 266 -27.79 -14.90 4.21
C GLU A 266 -26.55 -14.35 3.49
N ALA A 267 -26.58 -14.24 2.16
CA ALA A 267 -25.47 -13.71 1.38
C ALA A 267 -25.23 -12.20 1.64
N THR A 268 -26.29 -11.41 1.82
CA THR A 268 -26.18 -9.96 2.14
C THR A 268 -25.54 -9.70 3.51
N GLU A 269 -25.71 -10.63 4.45
CA GLU A 269 -25.13 -10.55 5.80
C GLU A 269 -23.73 -11.18 5.87
N GLY A 270 -23.35 -12.00 4.88
CA GLY A 270 -22.07 -12.70 4.79
C GLY A 270 -21.17 -12.20 3.66
N ASP A 271 -20.77 -13.11 2.76
CA ASP A 271 -19.72 -12.89 1.76
C ASP A 271 -20.02 -11.82 0.70
N MET A 272 -21.29 -11.41 0.56
CA MET A 272 -21.71 -10.35 -0.39
C MET A 272 -22.12 -9.05 0.31
N LYS A 273 -21.77 -8.87 1.59
CA LYS A 273 -22.04 -7.64 2.33
C LYS A 273 -21.47 -6.42 1.61
N GLY A 274 -22.31 -5.40 1.40
CA GLY A 274 -21.96 -4.17 0.67
C GLY A 274 -21.96 -4.32 -0.86
N ILE A 275 -22.15 -5.53 -1.40
CA ILE A 275 -22.32 -5.81 -2.83
C ILE A 275 -23.78 -6.12 -3.14
N MET A 276 -24.39 -7.03 -2.38
CA MET A 276 -25.78 -7.45 -2.49
C MET A 276 -26.60 -6.82 -1.35
N GLY A 277 -27.67 -6.13 -1.70
CA GLY A 277 -28.71 -5.65 -0.80
C GLY A 277 -30.01 -6.44 -0.96
N ILE A 278 -30.94 -6.24 -0.02
CA ILE A 278 -32.27 -6.83 -0.03
C ILE A 278 -33.27 -5.84 0.55
N THR A 279 -34.46 -5.76 -0.03
CA THR A 279 -35.57 -4.92 0.47
C THR A 279 -36.88 -5.68 0.50
N TYR A 280 -37.70 -5.34 1.50
CA TYR A 280 -39.06 -5.85 1.71
C TYR A 280 -40.12 -4.74 1.54
N ASP A 281 -39.67 -3.53 1.21
CA ASP A 281 -40.53 -2.35 1.07
C ASP A 281 -41.09 -2.24 -0.35
N ASP A 282 -42.15 -1.46 -0.52
CA ASP A 282 -42.78 -1.19 -1.83
C ASP A 282 -42.01 -0.08 -2.56
N VAL A 283 -40.78 -0.38 -2.95
CA VAL A 283 -39.83 0.57 -3.53
C VAL A 283 -40.04 0.80 -5.04
N VAL A 284 -39.56 1.94 -5.52
CA VAL A 284 -39.47 2.28 -6.94
C VAL A 284 -38.06 2.76 -7.32
N SER A 285 -37.82 3.00 -8.61
CA SER A 285 -36.47 3.30 -9.13
C SER A 285 -35.78 4.46 -8.41
N THR A 286 -36.49 5.55 -8.11
CA THR A 286 -35.88 6.74 -7.50
C THR A 286 -35.40 6.51 -6.07
N ASP A 287 -35.91 5.49 -5.38
CA ASP A 287 -35.52 5.16 -4.01
C ASP A 287 -34.12 4.50 -3.97
N MET A 288 -33.64 4.03 -5.12
CA MET A 288 -32.33 3.39 -5.29
C MET A 288 -31.25 4.37 -5.76
N CYS A 289 -31.59 5.62 -6.06
CA CYS A 289 -30.62 6.63 -6.49
C CYS A 289 -29.57 6.82 -5.39
N ASN A 290 -28.29 6.83 -5.79
CA ASN A 290 -27.14 6.92 -4.89
C ASN A 290 -26.97 5.71 -3.95
N ASP A 291 -27.66 4.58 -4.20
CA ASP A 291 -27.36 3.34 -3.48
C ASP A 291 -26.04 2.72 -3.99
N LYS A 292 -25.15 2.36 -3.06
CA LYS A 292 -23.80 1.86 -3.36
C LYS A 292 -23.77 0.37 -3.69
N HIS A 293 -24.84 -0.38 -3.47
CA HIS A 293 -24.88 -1.81 -3.76
C HIS A 293 -24.85 -2.06 -5.28
N SER A 294 -24.29 -3.19 -5.68
CA SER A 294 -24.32 -3.62 -7.08
C SER A 294 -25.67 -4.18 -7.49
N SER A 295 -26.41 -4.75 -6.54
CA SER A 295 -27.64 -5.50 -6.76
C SER A 295 -28.48 -5.46 -5.49
N ILE A 296 -29.75 -5.07 -5.57
CA ILE A 296 -30.67 -4.97 -4.44
C ILE A 296 -31.91 -5.81 -4.76
N PHE A 297 -32.01 -6.97 -4.12
CA PHE A 297 -33.10 -7.91 -4.37
C PHE A 297 -34.42 -7.37 -3.83
N ASP A 298 -35.43 -7.31 -4.70
CA ASP A 298 -36.78 -6.87 -4.37
C ASP A 298 -37.66 -8.08 -4.09
N VAL A 299 -37.95 -8.30 -2.81
CA VAL A 299 -38.69 -9.47 -2.33
C VAL A 299 -40.15 -9.45 -2.77
N LYS A 300 -40.77 -8.27 -2.86
CA LYS A 300 -42.20 -8.17 -3.19
C LYS A 300 -42.46 -8.18 -4.69
N ALA A 301 -41.49 -7.74 -5.50
CA ALA A 301 -41.63 -7.70 -6.95
C ALA A 301 -41.37 -9.04 -7.64
N GLY A 302 -40.65 -9.97 -7.01
CA GLY A 302 -40.45 -11.31 -7.56
C GLY A 302 -41.69 -12.20 -7.44
N ILE A 303 -41.72 -13.26 -8.26
CA ILE A 303 -42.85 -14.19 -8.30
C ILE A 303 -42.40 -15.59 -8.71
N ALA A 304 -42.91 -16.61 -8.04
CA ALA A 304 -42.70 -18.01 -8.40
C ALA A 304 -43.93 -18.56 -9.15
N LEU A 305 -43.71 -19.24 -10.27
CA LEU A 305 -44.77 -20.01 -10.94
C LEU A 305 -44.96 -21.37 -10.28
N ASN A 306 -43.84 -21.99 -9.89
CA ASN A 306 -43.74 -23.23 -9.13
C ASN A 306 -42.34 -23.32 -8.50
N ASP A 307 -42.09 -24.38 -7.73
CA ASP A 307 -40.86 -24.55 -6.95
C ASP A 307 -39.57 -24.67 -7.81
N HIS A 308 -39.69 -24.83 -9.13
CA HIS A 308 -38.55 -24.88 -10.05
C HIS A 308 -38.46 -23.69 -11.00
N PHE A 309 -39.46 -22.80 -11.05
CA PHE A 309 -39.52 -21.74 -12.06
C PHE A 309 -39.92 -20.41 -11.43
N VAL A 310 -38.97 -19.49 -11.41
CA VAL A 310 -39.08 -18.23 -10.66
C VAL A 310 -38.67 -17.03 -11.49
N LYS A 311 -39.25 -15.89 -11.15
CA LYS A 311 -38.86 -14.56 -11.59
C LYS A 311 -38.32 -13.79 -10.40
N LEU A 312 -37.07 -13.36 -10.51
CA LEU A 312 -36.34 -12.63 -9.48
C LEU A 312 -36.06 -11.21 -9.97
N VAL A 313 -36.35 -10.22 -9.12
CA VAL A 313 -36.20 -8.80 -9.45
C VAL A 313 -35.08 -8.21 -8.60
N SER A 314 -34.15 -7.50 -9.23
CA SER A 314 -33.06 -6.82 -8.52
C SER A 314 -32.78 -5.43 -9.09
N TRP A 315 -32.82 -4.42 -8.24
CA TRP A 315 -32.50 -3.04 -8.58
C TRP A 315 -31.00 -2.79 -8.58
N TYR A 316 -30.58 -1.78 -9.32
CA TYR A 316 -29.23 -1.25 -9.25
C TYR A 316 -29.19 0.19 -9.77
N ASP A 317 -28.51 1.06 -9.02
CA ASP A 317 -28.05 2.32 -9.56
C ASP A 317 -26.92 2.02 -10.57
N ASN A 318 -27.23 2.22 -11.85
CA ASN A 318 -26.33 1.84 -12.94
C ASN A 318 -25.11 2.76 -13.06
N GLU A 319 -25.11 3.90 -12.37
CA GLU A 319 -24.00 4.84 -12.39
C GLU A 319 -23.22 4.80 -11.07
N TRP A 320 -23.88 4.97 -9.93
CA TRP A 320 -23.27 5.05 -8.61
C TRP A 320 -22.78 3.71 -8.08
N GLY A 321 -23.63 2.67 -8.08
CA GLY A 321 -23.23 1.33 -7.64
C GLY A 321 -22.05 0.81 -8.46
N TYR A 322 -22.10 1.00 -9.78
CA TYR A 322 -21.01 0.63 -10.69
C TYR A 322 -19.71 1.42 -10.45
N SER A 323 -19.81 2.74 -10.19
CA SER A 323 -18.65 3.59 -9.92
C SER A 323 -17.94 3.18 -8.62
N ASN A 324 -18.70 2.84 -7.57
CA ASN A 324 -18.14 2.30 -6.33
C ASN A 324 -17.43 0.96 -6.57
N ARG A 325 -18.00 0.06 -7.39
CA ARG A 325 -17.33 -1.21 -7.76
C ARG A 325 -16.01 -1.02 -8.49
N LEU A 326 -15.91 0.00 -9.33
CA LEU A 326 -14.65 0.29 -10.03
C LEU A 326 -13.58 0.78 -9.05
N VAL A 327 -13.96 1.62 -8.08
CA VAL A 327 -13.08 2.04 -6.98
C VAL A 327 -12.66 0.82 -6.14
N ASP A 328 -13.60 -0.03 -5.74
CA ASP A 328 -13.34 -1.24 -4.96
C ASP A 328 -12.36 -2.18 -5.70
N LEU A 329 -12.51 -2.33 -7.02
CA LEU A 329 -11.61 -3.13 -7.85
C LEU A 329 -10.20 -2.52 -7.90
N ALA A 330 -10.08 -1.20 -8.05
CA ALA A 330 -8.78 -0.52 -8.02
C ALA A 330 -8.08 -0.70 -6.67
N VAL A 331 -8.82 -0.56 -5.57
CA VAL A 331 -8.30 -0.82 -4.21
C VAL A 331 -7.89 -2.28 -4.06
N HIS A 332 -8.71 -3.23 -4.50
CA HIS A 332 -8.40 -4.65 -4.44
C HIS A 332 -7.12 -4.99 -5.21
N MET A 333 -7.00 -4.53 -6.46
CA MET A 333 -5.80 -4.72 -7.28
C MET A 333 -4.58 -4.13 -6.58
N SER A 334 -4.69 -2.93 -5.99
CA SER A 334 -3.58 -2.30 -5.24
C SER A 334 -3.11 -3.09 -4.03
N LYS A 335 -4.01 -3.80 -3.35
CA LYS A 335 -3.68 -4.67 -2.23
C LYS A 335 -3.00 -5.95 -2.69
N VAL A 336 -3.42 -6.51 -3.82
CA VAL A 336 -2.80 -7.71 -4.43
C VAL A 336 -1.43 -7.39 -5.04
N ASP A 337 -1.29 -6.23 -5.69
CA ASP A 337 -0.06 -5.77 -6.34
C ASP A 337 1.00 -5.25 -5.35
N ALA A 338 0.62 -4.97 -4.11
CA ALA A 338 1.55 -4.57 -3.06
C ALA A 338 2.58 -5.69 -2.82
N GLN A 339 3.76 -5.53 -3.43
CA GLN A 339 4.85 -6.51 -3.40
C GLN A 339 5.32 -6.72 -1.96
N CYS A 340 4.90 -7.83 -1.37
CA CYS A 340 5.63 -8.44 -0.27
C CYS A 340 6.29 -9.71 -0.80
N LEU A 341 7.62 -9.75 -0.72
CA LEU A 341 8.35 -11.00 -0.86
C LEU A 341 8.00 -11.88 0.35
N VAL A 342 7.19 -12.90 0.12
CA VAL A 342 6.95 -13.94 1.11
C VAL A 342 7.87 -15.10 0.77
N LEU A 343 9.07 -15.10 1.35
CA LEU A 343 9.98 -16.23 1.24
C LEU A 343 9.42 -17.36 2.11
N ARG A 344 9.07 -18.48 1.46
CA ARG A 344 8.55 -19.67 2.13
C ARG A 344 9.51 -20.82 1.86
N ASP A 345 9.98 -21.46 2.93
CA ASP A 345 10.89 -22.63 2.86
C ASP A 345 12.21 -22.39 2.09
N CYS A 346 12.87 -21.23 2.31
CA CYS A 346 14.20 -20.91 1.74
C CYS A 346 15.32 -20.97 2.79
N PRO A 347 15.79 -22.17 3.20
CA PRO A 347 16.82 -22.33 4.23
C PRO A 347 18.14 -21.66 3.84
N ASP A 348 18.52 -21.66 2.57
CA ASP A 348 19.77 -21.04 2.10
C ASP A 348 19.79 -19.50 2.27
N VAL A 349 18.62 -18.85 2.18
CA VAL A 349 18.50 -17.40 2.45
C VAL A 349 18.61 -17.13 3.95
N ALA A 350 18.05 -18.02 4.77
CA ALA A 350 18.25 -17.97 6.21
C ALA A 350 19.72 -18.28 6.59
N GLU A 351 20.39 -19.20 5.87
CA GLU A 351 21.79 -19.62 6.03
C GLU A 351 22.80 -18.55 5.58
N PHE A 352 22.45 -17.76 4.56
CA PHE A 352 23.22 -16.61 4.13
C PHE A 352 23.09 -15.41 5.08
N VAL A 353 21.87 -15.12 5.56
CA VAL A 353 21.60 -14.03 6.51
C VAL A 353 22.20 -14.37 7.88
N SER A 354 22.01 -15.60 8.34
CA SER A 354 23.13 -16.51 8.59
C SER A 354 24.50 -16.02 9.03
N ASP A 355 25.40 -16.43 8.16
CA ASP A 355 26.81 -16.14 8.11
C ASP A 355 27.11 -14.64 8.14
N ILE A 356 26.22 -13.78 7.60
CA ILE A 356 26.37 -12.33 7.71
C ILE A 356 26.29 -11.89 9.17
N ILE A 357 25.32 -12.40 9.92
CA ILE A 357 25.13 -12.01 11.32
C ILE A 357 26.20 -12.65 12.22
N ASP A 358 26.69 -13.85 11.93
CA ASP A 358 27.85 -14.43 12.62
C ASP A 358 29.14 -13.64 12.34
N ALA A 359 29.38 -13.25 11.10
CA ALA A 359 30.54 -12.44 10.73
C ALA A 359 30.53 -11.08 11.42
N VAL A 360 29.35 -10.44 11.56
CA VAL A 360 29.22 -9.15 12.24
C VAL A 360 29.22 -9.28 13.77
N SER A 361 28.64 -10.35 14.32
CA SER A 361 28.67 -10.65 15.76
C SER A 361 30.08 -11.01 16.24
N GLY A 362 30.84 -11.76 15.44
CA GLY A 362 32.24 -12.08 15.71
C GLY A 362 33.20 -10.90 15.48
N ALA A 363 32.77 -9.88 14.72
CA ALA A 363 33.50 -8.63 14.51
C ALA A 363 33.04 -7.48 15.43
N SER A 364 32.04 -7.72 16.28
CA SER A 364 31.64 -6.76 17.31
C SER A 364 32.77 -6.68 18.33
N LEU A 365 33.45 -5.54 18.32
CA LEU A 365 34.71 -5.27 19.02
C LEU A 365 34.74 -5.86 20.43
N ASP A 366 35.52 -6.92 20.63
CA ASP A 366 36.14 -7.18 21.92
C ASP A 366 37.17 -6.08 22.13
N ILE A 367 36.73 -5.00 22.75
CA ILE A 367 37.61 -3.96 23.24
C ILE A 367 38.27 -4.56 24.48
N GLY A 368 39.32 -5.37 24.27
CA GLY A 368 40.26 -5.74 25.34
C GLY A 368 40.82 -4.49 26.04
N ASP A 369 41.72 -4.65 27.01
CA ASP A 369 42.25 -3.55 27.85
C ASP A 369 42.75 -2.31 27.06
N ILE A 370 41.85 -1.42 26.66
CA ILE A 370 42.16 -0.11 26.09
C ILE A 370 42.18 0.87 27.24
N GLN A 371 43.39 1.32 27.58
CA GLN A 371 43.56 2.53 28.36
C GLN A 371 42.95 3.71 27.58
N HIS A 372 41.92 4.33 28.14
CA HIS A 372 41.31 5.55 27.60
C HIS A 372 42.40 6.59 27.25
N GLY A 373 42.49 7.00 25.97
CA GLY A 373 43.31 8.17 25.64
C GLY A 373 43.77 8.44 24.21
N GLN A 374 43.49 7.65 23.17
CA GLN A 374 43.96 8.00 21.81
C GLN A 374 42.91 7.91 20.70
N HIS A 375 42.77 9.01 19.95
CA HIS A 375 42.01 9.13 18.70
C HIS A 375 42.70 8.33 17.58
N HIS A 376 41.95 7.50 16.87
CA HIS A 376 42.38 6.91 15.60
C HIS A 376 41.66 7.61 14.44
N ASP A 377 42.40 8.09 13.46
CA ASP A 377 41.88 8.75 12.25
C ASP A 377 41.38 7.74 11.20
N ALA A 378 40.17 7.93 10.68
CA ALA A 378 39.58 7.11 9.61
C ALA A 378 40.14 7.46 8.20
N PRO A 379 40.22 6.51 7.24
CA PRO A 379 40.76 6.75 5.89
C PRO A 379 39.79 7.52 4.97
N LYS A 380 40.34 8.32 4.04
CA LYS A 380 39.63 9.33 3.23
C LYS A 380 38.61 8.78 2.20
N ALA A 381 37.39 9.31 2.26
CA ALA A 381 36.16 8.90 1.56
C ALA A 381 35.92 9.44 0.13
N LYS A 382 36.72 9.06 -0.88
CA LYS A 382 36.39 9.40 -2.31
C LYS A 382 36.25 8.22 -3.27
N ASP A 383 36.92 7.09 -3.04
CA ASP A 383 36.82 5.90 -3.92
C ASP A 383 35.58 5.01 -3.67
N THR A 384 34.80 5.31 -2.64
CA THR A 384 33.68 4.47 -2.15
C THR A 384 32.37 4.69 -2.93
N LYS A 385 32.11 5.91 -3.45
CA LYS A 385 30.82 6.28 -4.09
C LYS A 385 30.55 5.60 -5.45
N LYS A 386 31.60 5.30 -6.24
CA LYS A 386 31.44 4.62 -7.54
C LYS A 386 31.25 3.12 -7.36
N LYS A 387 32.04 2.50 -6.47
CA LYS A 387 31.90 1.08 -6.10
C LYS A 387 30.55 0.76 -5.45
N LEU A 388 29.99 1.67 -4.65
CA LEU A 388 28.66 1.51 -4.07
C LEU A 388 27.57 1.52 -5.14
N ARG A 389 27.61 2.44 -6.11
CA ARG A 389 26.63 2.51 -7.22
C ARG A 389 26.62 1.24 -8.07
N ASP A 390 27.80 0.80 -8.50
CA ASP A 390 27.97 -0.40 -9.33
C ASP A 390 27.63 -1.70 -8.54
N GLY A 391 27.77 -1.66 -7.22
CA GLY A 391 27.34 -2.73 -6.30
C GLY A 391 25.82 -2.76 -6.09
N PHE A 392 25.19 -1.59 -5.95
CA PHE A 392 23.74 -1.46 -5.82
C PHE A 392 23.01 -1.96 -7.06
N GLU A 393 23.45 -1.60 -8.27
CA GLU A 393 22.85 -2.09 -9.52
C GLU A 393 22.96 -3.62 -9.63
N LYS A 394 24.10 -4.21 -9.27
CA LYS A 394 24.29 -5.67 -9.26
C LYS A 394 23.42 -6.43 -8.26
N VAL A 395 23.19 -5.86 -7.07
CA VAL A 395 22.32 -6.46 -6.05
C VAL A 395 20.85 -6.32 -6.46
N PHE A 396 20.47 -5.18 -7.02
CA PHE A 396 19.12 -4.93 -7.52
C PHE A 396 18.78 -5.80 -8.74
N ASP A 397 19.73 -6.04 -9.64
CA ASP A 397 19.51 -6.89 -10.81
C ASP A 397 19.45 -8.37 -10.43
N LYS A 398 20.29 -8.84 -9.50
CA LYS A 398 20.14 -10.19 -8.91
C LYS A 398 18.81 -10.38 -8.17
N PHE A 399 18.32 -9.33 -7.53
CA PHE A 399 17.01 -9.33 -6.87
C PHE A 399 15.85 -9.38 -7.87
N LYS A 400 15.92 -8.63 -8.98
CA LYS A 400 14.96 -8.72 -10.09
C LYS A 400 14.95 -10.10 -10.75
N ASP A 401 16.13 -10.67 -11.00
CA ASP A 401 16.29 -11.99 -11.61
C ASP A 401 15.71 -13.09 -10.70
N PHE A 402 15.87 -12.97 -9.38
CA PHE A 402 15.29 -13.88 -8.39
C PHE A 402 13.76 -13.78 -8.27
N VAL A 403 13.21 -12.56 -8.39
CA VAL A 403 11.75 -12.32 -8.42
C VAL A 403 11.10 -12.91 -9.67
N ALA A 404 11.82 -12.96 -10.80
CA ALA A 404 11.30 -13.46 -12.08
C ALA A 404 11.10 -14.99 -12.12
N ASP A 405 11.70 -15.76 -11.21
CA ASP A 405 11.75 -17.23 -11.29
C ASP A 405 10.90 -17.98 -10.23
N SER A 406 10.09 -17.27 -9.43
CA SER A 406 9.28 -17.90 -8.36
C SER A 406 7.81 -18.08 -8.77
N SER A 407 7.57 -19.11 -9.58
CA SER A 407 6.24 -19.75 -9.63
C SER A 407 6.13 -20.84 -8.55
N VAL A 408 4.91 -21.35 -8.35
CA VAL A 408 4.54 -22.58 -7.61
C VAL A 408 4.24 -22.45 -6.08
N PRO A 409 3.51 -23.41 -5.46
CA PRO A 409 2.11 -23.30 -5.02
C PRO A 409 1.93 -23.40 -3.48
N GLU A 410 0.69 -23.41 -2.98
CA GLU A 410 0.38 -23.58 -1.55
C GLU A 410 0.84 -24.95 -0.97
N PRO A 411 1.52 -24.99 0.19
CA PRO A 411 1.85 -26.27 0.82
C PRO A 411 1.01 -26.58 2.07
N LYS A 412 1.00 -27.87 2.46
CA LYS A 412 0.08 -28.54 3.42
C LYS A 412 0.71 -29.14 4.72
N SER A 413 1.56 -28.46 5.51
CA SER A 413 2.21 -29.09 6.69
C SER A 413 2.70 -28.14 7.81
N SER A 414 3.03 -28.72 8.97
CA SER A 414 3.05 -28.16 10.34
C SER A 414 4.40 -27.65 10.90
N LYS A 415 5.39 -27.31 10.06
CA LYS A 415 6.74 -26.85 10.49
C LYS A 415 7.22 -25.55 9.82
N ARG A 416 6.47 -24.44 9.92
CA ARG A 416 6.74 -23.22 9.11
C ARG A 416 7.11 -21.97 9.91
N CYS A 417 8.14 -21.27 9.42
CA CYS A 417 8.43 -19.86 9.68
C CYS A 417 8.16 -19.08 8.38
N ILE A 418 7.60 -17.88 8.46
CA ILE A 418 7.42 -16.99 7.29
C ILE A 418 8.31 -15.78 7.49
N VAL A 419 9.10 -15.45 6.46
CA VAL A 419 9.95 -14.24 6.44
C VAL A 419 9.42 -13.31 5.35
N GLN A 420 9.11 -12.08 5.73
CA GLN A 420 8.79 -10.99 4.79
C GLN A 420 9.90 -9.95 4.86
N VAL A 421 10.40 -9.55 3.69
CA VAL A 421 11.43 -8.52 3.56
C VAL A 421 10.77 -7.23 3.11
N GLY A 422 11.09 -6.13 3.79
CA GLY A 422 10.64 -4.79 3.47
C GLY A 422 11.83 -3.85 3.29
N VAL A 423 11.73 -2.95 2.31
CA VAL A 423 12.69 -1.87 2.09
C VAL A 423 11.97 -0.55 2.37
N GLN A 424 12.47 0.21 3.33
CA GLN A 424 11.96 1.51 3.73
C GLN A 424 12.84 2.60 3.11
N CYS A 425 12.22 3.58 2.45
CA CYS A 425 12.87 4.79 1.96
C CYS A 425 11.83 5.85 1.63
N GLY A 426 11.58 6.77 2.57
CA GLY A 426 10.55 7.80 2.42
C GLY A 426 10.79 8.74 1.23
N TYR A 427 12.04 9.01 0.88
CA TYR A 427 12.39 9.79 -0.32
C TYR A 427 11.88 9.15 -1.62
N LEU A 428 11.78 7.82 -1.65
CA LEU A 428 11.23 7.04 -2.78
C LEU A 428 9.75 6.67 -2.56
N ASN A 429 9.10 7.26 -1.56
CA ASN A 429 7.73 6.95 -1.13
C ASN A 429 7.52 5.46 -0.80
N MET A 430 8.57 4.80 -0.31
CA MET A 430 8.53 3.39 0.10
C MET A 430 8.38 3.32 1.63
N ASN A 431 7.22 2.86 2.10
CA ASN A 431 6.85 2.84 3.52
C ASN A 431 6.70 1.42 4.09
N ALA A 432 7.70 0.56 3.86
CA ALA A 432 7.62 -0.84 4.21
C ALA A 432 7.55 -1.09 5.73
N ASP A 433 8.15 -0.25 6.56
CA ASP A 433 8.16 -0.47 8.02
C ASP A 433 6.75 -0.41 8.61
N GLN A 434 5.91 0.51 8.11
CA GLN A 434 4.52 0.63 8.54
C GLN A 434 3.69 -0.59 8.11
N GLU A 435 3.90 -1.08 6.88
CA GLU A 435 3.21 -2.27 6.37
C GLU A 435 3.63 -3.54 7.14
N LEU A 436 4.93 -3.71 7.41
CA LEU A 436 5.43 -4.85 8.19
C LEU A 436 4.96 -4.80 9.64
N LEU A 437 4.93 -3.61 10.26
CA LEU A 437 4.37 -3.46 11.59
C LEU A 437 2.87 -3.82 11.58
N TRP A 438 2.11 -3.40 10.57
CA TRP A 438 0.69 -3.75 10.47
C TRP A 438 0.48 -5.25 10.43
N ARG A 439 1.25 -5.95 9.60
CA ARG A 439 1.22 -7.42 9.51
C ARG A 439 1.67 -8.08 10.80
N LEU A 440 2.63 -7.53 11.53
CA LEU A 440 2.99 -8.00 12.87
C LEU A 440 1.79 -7.95 13.81
N LEU A 441 1.01 -6.86 13.78
CA LEU A 441 -0.20 -6.71 14.60
C LEU A 441 -1.27 -7.75 14.21
N GLU A 442 -1.45 -8.01 12.91
CA GLU A 442 -2.35 -9.07 12.42
C GLU A 442 -1.90 -10.47 12.89
N ILE A 443 -0.60 -10.74 12.89
CA ILE A 443 -0.03 -12.03 13.32
C ILE A 443 -0.35 -12.34 14.77
N ILE A 444 -0.26 -11.33 15.64
CA ILE A 444 -0.46 -11.50 17.09
C ILE A 444 -1.94 -11.42 17.49
N GLY A 445 -2.78 -10.78 16.67
CA GLY A 445 -4.21 -10.60 16.91
C GLY A 445 -4.54 -9.59 18.04
N ASP A 446 -5.84 -9.32 18.22
CA ASP A 446 -6.34 -8.25 19.11
C ASP A 446 -6.94 -8.77 20.43
N GLY A 447 -6.63 -9.99 20.84
CA GLY A 447 -7.15 -10.56 22.08
C GLY A 447 -6.61 -9.85 23.34
N GLU A 448 -7.42 -9.84 24.40
CA GLU A 448 -7.06 -9.27 25.70
C GLU A 448 -5.80 -9.94 26.27
N GLY A 449 -4.75 -9.14 26.51
CA GLY A 449 -3.43 -9.63 26.95
C GLY A 449 -2.36 -9.73 25.86
N SER A 450 -2.66 -9.39 24.60
CA SER A 450 -1.61 -9.21 23.58
C SER A 450 -0.74 -7.99 23.91
N ARG A 451 0.57 -8.06 23.60
CA ARG A 451 1.53 -6.99 23.94
C ARG A 451 2.72 -6.93 22.97
N LEU A 452 3.45 -5.82 23.02
CA LEU A 452 4.67 -5.60 22.24
C LEU A 452 5.87 -5.35 23.15
N VAL A 453 7.05 -5.67 22.64
CA VAL A 453 8.34 -5.17 23.16
C VAL A 453 9.05 -4.52 21.99
N MET A 454 9.59 -3.32 22.15
CA MET A 454 10.38 -2.62 21.15
C MET A 454 11.76 -2.29 21.72
N ALA A 455 12.81 -2.51 20.94
CA ALA A 455 14.15 -2.02 21.24
C ALA A 455 14.57 -1.04 20.14
N SER A 456 15.05 0.14 20.53
CA SER A 456 15.64 1.10 19.61
C SER A 456 16.59 2.01 20.37
N GLY A 457 17.80 2.23 19.84
CA GLY A 457 18.81 3.04 20.53
C GLY A 457 18.41 4.50 20.76
N TYR A 458 17.46 5.01 19.97
CA TYR A 458 16.88 6.35 20.11
C TYR A 458 15.46 6.34 19.57
N ALA A 459 14.51 5.90 20.39
CA ALA A 459 13.12 5.72 19.97
C ALA A 459 12.42 7.08 19.74
N ASN A 460 12.12 7.40 18.48
CA ASN A 460 11.34 8.57 18.10
C ASN A 460 10.34 8.26 16.95
N PRO A 461 9.40 7.31 17.16
CA PRO A 461 8.47 6.91 16.11
C PRO A 461 7.58 8.07 15.63
N PRO A 462 7.31 8.16 14.30
CA PRO A 462 6.35 9.11 13.75
C PRO A 462 4.91 8.68 14.06
N PRO A 463 3.91 9.57 13.89
CA PRO A 463 2.55 9.34 14.40
C PRO A 463 1.88 8.07 13.84
N GLY A 464 2.19 7.70 12.59
CA GLY A 464 1.66 6.49 11.96
C GLY A 464 2.16 5.20 12.62
N ILE A 465 3.46 5.09 12.91
CA ILE A 465 4.04 3.94 13.61
C ILE A 465 3.65 3.98 15.09
N GLU A 466 3.70 5.16 15.70
CA GLU A 466 3.36 5.37 17.11
C GLU A 466 1.92 4.93 17.45
N GLY A 467 0.94 5.29 16.61
CA GLY A 467 -0.45 4.89 16.80
C GLY A 467 -0.61 3.36 16.75
N MET A 468 0.16 2.70 15.90
CA MET A 468 0.17 1.24 15.78
C MET A 468 0.84 0.58 16.99
N LEU A 469 1.97 1.10 17.46
CA LEU A 469 2.66 0.63 18.67
C LEU A 469 1.77 0.80 19.92
N SER A 470 1.04 1.92 20.00
CA SER A 470 0.17 2.26 21.14
C SER A 470 -1.18 1.52 21.12
N SER A 471 -1.47 0.75 20.06
CA SER A 471 -2.70 -0.06 19.96
C SER A 471 -2.85 -1.08 21.09
N ARG A 472 -1.74 -1.47 21.72
CA ARG A 472 -1.66 -2.47 22.79
C ARG A 472 -0.56 -2.10 23.79
N PRO A 473 -0.52 -2.74 24.97
CA PRO A 473 0.56 -2.53 25.93
C PRO A 473 1.94 -2.78 25.30
N ILE A 474 2.90 -1.89 25.56
CA ILE A 474 4.24 -1.96 24.97
C ILE A 474 5.35 -1.65 25.98
N ASP A 475 6.40 -2.46 25.99
CA ASP A 475 7.66 -2.15 26.67
C ASP A 475 8.66 -1.61 25.65
N VAL A 476 9.21 -0.42 25.87
CA VAL A 476 10.19 0.22 24.99
C VAL A 476 11.55 0.27 25.68
N ILE A 477 12.56 -0.34 25.08
CA ILE A 477 13.93 -0.39 25.57
C ILE A 477 14.80 0.58 24.76
N VAL A 478 15.42 1.53 25.45
CA VAL A 478 16.31 2.55 24.88
C VAL A 478 17.71 2.50 25.51
N ALA A 479 18.68 3.14 24.88
CA ALA A 479 20.05 3.20 25.41
C ALA A 479 20.14 4.19 26.59
N CYS A 480 20.70 3.77 27.73
CA CYS A 480 21.19 4.74 28.71
C CYS A 480 22.27 5.63 28.05
N PRO A 481 22.37 6.93 28.39
CA PRO A 481 23.41 7.81 27.90
C PRO A 481 24.83 7.24 28.00
N LYS A 482 25.12 6.44 29.04
CA LYS A 482 26.43 5.79 29.22
C LYS A 482 26.66 4.61 28.28
N ALA A 483 25.59 3.98 27.79
CA ALA A 483 25.61 2.93 26.79
C ALA A 483 25.55 3.49 25.35
N ASN A 484 25.71 4.81 25.20
CA ASN A 484 25.80 5.49 23.92
C ASN A 484 27.26 5.71 23.51
N SER A 485 27.60 5.44 22.24
CA SER A 485 28.97 5.62 21.73
C SER A 485 29.49 7.06 21.80
N PHE A 486 28.59 8.05 21.88
CA PHE A 486 28.96 9.48 22.00
C PHE A 486 29.14 9.96 23.45
N TYR A 487 28.95 9.09 24.44
CA TYR A 487 29.09 9.44 25.85
C TYR A 487 30.50 9.96 26.14
N LYS A 488 30.60 11.21 26.61
CA LYS A 488 31.87 11.92 26.87
C LYS A 488 32.79 12.05 25.65
N SER A 489 32.23 11.98 24.44
CA SER A 489 33.00 12.30 23.22
C SER A 489 33.46 13.76 23.23
N GLY A 490 34.52 14.09 22.48
CA GLY A 490 35.01 15.48 22.39
C GLY A 490 34.11 16.36 21.51
N GLY A 491 34.03 17.66 21.82
CA GLY A 491 33.32 18.64 20.98
C GLY A 491 31.80 18.60 21.13
N MET A 492 31.06 18.86 20.06
CA MET A 492 29.59 19.01 20.12
C MET A 492 28.83 17.67 20.18
N SER A 493 29.46 16.56 19.80
CA SER A 493 28.84 15.23 19.85
C SER A 493 28.55 14.75 21.26
N GLN A 494 29.21 15.32 22.28
CA GLN A 494 28.99 14.98 23.69
C GLN A 494 27.56 15.24 24.16
N TYR A 495 26.82 16.12 23.47
CA TYR A 495 25.44 16.48 23.78
C TYR A 495 24.40 15.57 23.12
N ILE A 496 24.81 14.68 22.21
CA ILE A 496 23.88 13.77 21.51
C ILE A 496 23.09 12.88 22.50
N PRO A 497 23.70 12.29 23.53
CA PRO A 497 22.94 11.50 24.52
C PRO A 497 21.86 12.32 25.27
N ASP A 498 22.13 13.59 25.57
CA ASP A 498 21.16 14.48 26.23
C ASP A 498 20.00 14.82 25.29
N MET A 499 20.24 14.89 23.98
CA MET A 499 19.19 15.07 22.99
C MET A 499 18.29 13.83 22.88
N TYR A 500 18.86 12.63 22.90
CA TYR A 500 18.06 11.39 22.94
C TYR A 500 17.20 11.30 24.20
N THR A 501 17.73 11.74 25.34
CA THR A 501 16.94 11.89 26.57
C THR A 501 15.69 12.75 26.37
N THR A 502 15.81 13.83 25.61
CA THR A 502 14.66 14.71 25.34
C THR A 502 13.62 14.02 24.47
N MET A 503 14.06 13.23 23.48
CA MET A 503 13.16 12.43 22.63
C MET A 503 12.46 11.33 23.43
N GLU A 504 13.17 10.68 24.35
CA GLU A 504 12.64 9.67 25.29
C GLU A 504 11.54 10.27 26.16
N VAL A 505 11.76 11.47 26.71
CA VAL A 505 10.77 12.21 27.49
C VAL A 505 9.52 12.53 26.68
N ASP A 506 9.68 12.97 25.43
CA ASP A 506 8.54 13.27 24.57
C ASP A 506 7.82 12.01 24.08
N LEU A 507 8.53 10.89 23.94
CA LEU A 507 7.90 9.59 23.68
C LEU A 507 7.09 9.11 24.90
N MET A 508 7.61 9.22 26.12
CA MET A 508 6.89 8.85 27.35
C MET A 508 5.59 9.63 27.52
N LYS A 509 5.56 10.92 27.15
CA LYS A 509 4.34 11.74 27.22
C LYS A 509 3.27 11.29 26.24
N ARG A 510 3.65 10.66 25.12
CA ARG A 510 2.73 10.29 24.04
C ARG A 510 2.33 8.81 24.06
N LEU A 511 3.15 7.92 24.62
CA LEU A 511 2.82 6.51 24.77
C LEU A 511 1.78 6.29 25.87
N THR A 512 0.50 6.27 25.52
CA THR A 512 -0.62 6.14 26.45
C THR A 512 -0.70 4.78 27.16
N ARG A 513 -0.04 3.75 26.63
CA ARG A 513 -0.04 2.36 27.15
C ARG A 513 1.38 1.75 27.18
N GLY A 514 2.42 2.60 27.28
CA GLY A 514 3.81 2.17 27.19
C GLY A 514 4.59 2.30 28.50
N THR A 515 5.57 1.42 28.69
CA THR A 515 6.60 1.54 29.73
C THR A 515 7.96 1.74 29.06
N LEU A 516 8.73 2.72 29.51
CA LEU A 516 10.09 2.96 29.01
C LEU A 516 11.13 2.32 29.95
N HIS A 517 12.14 1.67 29.36
CA HIS A 517 13.24 1.02 30.07
C HIS A 517 14.57 1.46 29.47
N GLU A 518 15.55 1.73 30.33
CA GLU A 518 16.91 2.10 29.93
C GLU A 518 17.87 0.94 30.10
N TYR A 519 18.56 0.60 29.01
CA TYR A 519 19.60 -0.41 29.00
C TYR A 519 20.95 0.18 29.41
N GLU A 520 21.57 -0.36 30.46
CA GLU A 520 22.93 -0.05 30.89
C GLU A 520 23.67 -1.35 31.24
N ARG A 521 24.63 -1.74 30.38
CA ARG A 521 25.56 -2.84 30.67
C ARG A 521 26.98 -2.28 30.69
N PRO A 522 27.75 -2.48 31.77
CA PRO A 522 29.12 -1.97 31.86
C PRO A 522 29.96 -2.42 30.65
N TYR A 523 30.66 -1.47 30.02
CA TYR A 523 31.54 -1.67 28.86
C TYR A 523 30.85 -2.04 27.53
N TRP A 524 29.53 -1.93 27.44
CA TRP A 524 28.78 -2.23 26.21
C TRP A 524 28.05 -0.99 25.67
N THR A 525 28.00 -0.85 24.35
CA THR A 525 27.11 0.09 23.66
C THR A 525 25.82 -0.60 23.25
N PHE A 526 24.70 0.12 23.28
CA PHE A 526 23.38 -0.42 22.93
C PHE A 526 23.06 -0.17 21.45
N HIS A 527 22.83 -1.24 20.69
CA HIS A 527 22.54 -1.21 19.26
C HIS A 527 21.33 -2.07 18.85
N ALA A 528 20.56 -2.58 19.82
CA ALA A 528 19.43 -3.43 19.53
C ALA A 528 18.30 -2.65 18.83
N LYS A 529 17.74 -3.26 17.77
CA LYS A 529 16.63 -2.73 16.98
C LYS A 529 15.66 -3.86 16.66
N GLY A 530 14.42 -3.71 17.10
CA GLY A 530 13.38 -4.68 16.76
C GLY A 530 12.08 -4.46 17.52
N ILE A 531 11.05 -5.19 17.09
CA ILE A 531 9.71 -5.19 17.68
C ILE A 531 9.25 -6.65 17.79
N TRP A 532 9.01 -7.12 19.01
CA TRP A 532 8.54 -8.48 19.31
C TRP A 532 7.07 -8.44 19.71
N GLY A 533 6.27 -9.29 19.07
CA GLY A 533 4.83 -9.35 19.28
C GLY A 533 4.37 -10.62 19.97
N TYR A 534 3.56 -10.44 21.01
CA TYR A 534 3.01 -11.51 21.86
C TYR A 534 1.50 -11.62 21.67
N PRO A 535 0.96 -12.83 21.42
CA PRO A 535 -0.47 -13.03 21.30
C PRO A 535 -1.13 -12.99 22.68
N ALA A 536 -2.46 -12.89 22.70
CA ALA A 536 -3.26 -12.87 23.92
C ALA A 536 -3.04 -14.13 24.78
N GLY A 537 -2.66 -13.94 26.04
CA GLY A 537 -2.35 -15.05 26.97
C GLY A 537 -1.04 -15.79 26.65
N GLY A 538 -0.29 -15.33 25.64
CA GLY A 538 0.94 -15.96 25.20
C GLY A 538 2.14 -15.56 26.06
N SER A 539 2.98 -16.53 26.39
CA SER A 539 4.21 -16.34 27.19
C SER A 539 5.43 -16.00 26.33
N ARG A 540 5.32 -16.16 25.00
CA ARG A 540 6.44 -16.00 24.06
C ARG A 540 6.00 -15.27 22.79
N PRO A 541 6.93 -14.57 22.10
CA PRO A 541 6.57 -13.85 20.89
C PRO A 541 6.30 -14.82 19.73
N VAL A 542 5.29 -14.48 18.93
CA VAL A 542 4.88 -15.23 17.71
C VAL A 542 5.12 -14.45 16.43
N GLY A 543 5.46 -13.17 16.54
CA GLY A 543 5.99 -12.36 15.46
C GLY A 543 7.14 -11.48 15.93
N CYS A 544 8.07 -11.19 15.04
CA CYS A 544 9.18 -10.28 15.31
C CYS A 544 9.53 -9.49 14.06
N MET A 545 9.67 -8.17 14.18
CA MET A 545 10.21 -7.32 13.14
C MET A 545 11.60 -6.85 13.56
N VAL A 546 12.63 -7.14 12.77
CA VAL A 546 14.03 -6.71 13.04
C VAL A 546 14.67 -6.21 11.76
N GLY A 547 15.71 -5.38 11.86
CA GLY A 547 16.37 -4.84 10.68
C GLY A 547 17.32 -3.70 11.02
N SER A 548 17.64 -2.90 10.02
CA SER A 548 18.50 -1.74 10.19
C SER A 548 17.76 -0.49 10.68
N SER A 549 16.43 -0.46 10.50
CA SER A 549 15.56 0.65 10.88
C SER A 549 15.51 0.85 12.39
N ASN A 550 15.61 2.11 12.82
CA ASN A 550 15.33 2.54 14.19
C ASN A 550 13.85 2.86 14.42
N TYR A 551 13.01 2.72 13.39
CA TYR A 551 11.57 3.03 13.39
C TYR A 551 11.24 4.50 13.70
N GLY A 552 12.22 5.39 13.54
CA GLY A 552 12.12 6.81 13.80
C GLY A 552 11.80 7.65 12.56
N TYR A 553 11.53 8.95 12.74
CA TYR A 553 11.29 9.89 11.63
C TYR A 553 12.36 9.83 10.54
N ARG A 554 13.65 9.73 10.92
CA ARG A 554 14.75 9.68 9.97
C ARG A 554 14.76 8.39 9.15
N ALA A 555 14.55 7.25 9.81
CA ALA A 555 14.44 5.94 9.16
C ALA A 555 13.28 5.93 8.16
N MET A 556 12.17 6.57 8.51
CA MET A 556 11.00 6.66 7.64
C MET A 556 11.21 7.60 6.46
N ASP A 557 11.73 8.81 6.69
CA ASP A 557 11.71 9.87 5.69
C ASP A 557 12.98 9.96 4.84
N ARG A 558 14.14 9.51 5.35
CA ARG A 558 15.45 9.85 4.79
C ARG A 558 16.37 8.65 4.55
N ASP A 559 16.41 7.70 5.47
CA ASP A 559 17.33 6.58 5.36
C ASP A 559 16.77 5.50 4.42
N LEU A 560 17.69 4.73 3.80
CA LEU A 560 17.35 3.50 3.10
C LEU A 560 17.56 2.36 4.09
N GLU A 561 16.47 1.78 4.55
CA GLU A 561 16.48 0.76 5.59
C GLU A 561 15.91 -0.56 5.07
N MET A 562 16.37 -1.66 5.65
CA MET A 562 15.85 -2.99 5.37
C MET A 562 15.35 -3.64 6.65
N SER A 563 14.13 -4.14 6.59
CA SER A 563 13.43 -4.77 7.71
C SER A 563 12.92 -6.15 7.33
N PHE A 564 12.91 -7.04 8.30
CA PHE A 564 12.47 -8.41 8.19
C PHE A 564 11.36 -8.67 9.21
N LEU A 565 10.21 -9.12 8.74
CA LEU A 565 9.13 -9.62 9.60
C LEU A 565 9.15 -11.14 9.61
N PHE A 566 9.29 -11.70 10.81
CA PHE A 566 9.26 -13.11 11.10
C PHE A 566 7.91 -13.47 11.72
N ARG A 567 7.31 -14.57 11.24
CA ARG A 567 6.15 -15.22 11.87
C ARG A 567 6.50 -16.62 12.33
N THR A 568 6.16 -16.96 13.56
CA THR A 568 6.31 -18.30 14.13
C THR A 568 5.10 -18.71 14.97
N ARG A 569 5.07 -19.96 15.46
CA ARG A 569 4.04 -20.44 16.39
C ARG A 569 4.56 -20.36 17.82
N GLU A 570 3.68 -20.04 18.76
CA GLU A 570 4.00 -20.09 20.19
C GLU A 570 4.45 -21.51 20.59
N GLY A 571 5.50 -21.59 21.42
CA GLY A 571 6.11 -22.85 21.85
C GLY A 571 7.12 -23.43 20.86
N SER A 572 7.33 -22.81 19.70
CA SER A 572 8.42 -23.19 18.80
C SER A 572 9.80 -22.87 19.40
N ALA A 573 10.84 -23.54 18.87
CA ALA A 573 12.22 -23.23 19.25
C ALA A 573 12.58 -21.76 18.94
N LEU A 574 12.11 -21.22 17.82
CA LEU A 574 12.33 -19.81 17.45
C LEU A 574 11.63 -18.86 18.43
N SER A 575 10.37 -19.12 18.78
CA SER A 575 9.62 -18.36 19.77
C SER A 575 10.32 -18.33 21.14
N GLY A 576 10.91 -19.46 21.56
CA GLY A 576 11.69 -19.54 22.80
C GLY A 576 12.99 -18.72 22.81
N LYS A 577 13.58 -18.47 21.64
CA LYS A 577 14.85 -17.75 21.56
C LYS A 577 14.69 -16.27 21.29
N LEU A 578 13.64 -15.90 20.54
CA LEU A 578 13.12 -14.54 20.54
C LEU A 578 12.77 -14.11 21.97
N GLN A 579 12.18 -15.00 22.78
CA GLN A 579 11.98 -14.72 24.21
C GLN A 579 13.30 -14.52 24.94
N LYS A 580 14.27 -15.43 24.79
CA LYS A 580 15.57 -15.32 25.45
C LYS A 580 16.31 -14.03 25.09
N GLU A 581 16.16 -13.53 23.86
CA GLU A 581 16.69 -12.24 23.47
C GLU A 581 16.05 -11.09 24.24
N VAL A 582 14.72 -11.06 24.31
CA VAL A 582 14.01 -10.07 25.12
C VAL A 582 14.48 -10.16 26.58
N ASP A 583 14.63 -11.37 27.12
CA ASP A 583 15.09 -11.58 28.50
C ASP A 583 16.53 -11.05 28.71
N ASN A 584 17.46 -11.34 27.78
CA ASN A 584 18.84 -10.84 27.85
C ASN A 584 18.91 -9.31 27.78
N MET A 585 18.06 -8.68 26.97
CA MET A 585 17.98 -7.22 26.93
C MET A 585 17.44 -6.70 28.25
N MET A 586 16.33 -7.27 28.72
CA MET A 586 15.67 -6.84 29.97
C MET A 586 16.55 -7.02 31.21
N GLU A 587 17.45 -8.00 31.23
CA GLU A 587 18.39 -8.26 32.36
C GLU A 587 19.21 -7.02 32.75
N TYR A 588 19.62 -6.22 31.77
CA TYR A 588 20.44 -5.01 31.97
C TYR A 588 19.62 -3.73 31.83
N THR A 589 18.29 -3.83 31.95
CA THR A 589 17.42 -2.66 31.91
C THR A 589 16.93 -2.24 33.28
N SER A 590 16.71 -0.94 33.42
CA SER A 590 15.99 -0.37 34.55
C SER A 590 14.82 0.44 34.05
N THR A 591 13.66 0.28 34.68
CA THR A 591 12.47 1.06 34.31
C THR A 591 12.73 2.52 34.59
N VAL A 592 12.43 3.35 33.59
CA VAL A 592 12.65 4.78 33.67
C VAL A 592 11.58 5.39 34.59
N PRO A 593 11.98 6.18 35.61
CA PRO A 593 11.04 6.89 36.47
C PRO A 593 10.30 8.00 35.69
N THR A 594 9.44 8.78 36.35
CA THR A 594 8.61 9.77 35.64
C THR A 594 9.44 10.75 34.81
N PRO A 595 8.90 11.33 33.71
CA PRO A 595 9.64 12.27 32.87
C PRO A 595 10.35 13.39 33.64
N SER A 596 9.73 13.87 34.72
CA SER A 596 10.29 14.89 35.61
C SER A 596 11.49 14.39 36.42
N GLU A 597 11.45 13.14 36.91
CA GLU A 597 12.55 12.51 37.64
C GLU A 597 13.74 12.23 36.72
N LEU A 598 13.50 11.81 35.47
CA LEU A 598 14.56 11.58 34.50
C LEU A 598 15.33 12.85 34.12
N LEU A 599 14.60 13.93 33.82
CA LEU A 599 15.20 15.24 33.51
C LEU A 599 16.01 15.78 34.70
N THR A 600 15.47 15.62 35.91
CA THR A 600 16.14 16.04 37.14
C THR A 600 17.41 15.23 37.40
N ALA A 601 17.36 13.90 37.25
CA ALA A 601 18.51 13.02 37.42
C ALA A 601 19.66 13.33 36.44
N ARG A 602 19.33 13.86 35.26
CA ARG A 602 20.28 14.19 34.19
C ARG A 602 20.65 15.68 34.14
N ASN A 603 20.18 16.50 35.08
CA ASN A 603 20.40 17.95 35.10
C ASN A 603 19.95 18.65 33.80
N ILE A 604 18.93 18.11 33.12
CA ILE A 604 18.35 18.70 31.92
C ILE A 604 17.21 19.63 32.36
N PRO A 605 17.21 20.92 31.98
CA PRO A 605 16.16 21.85 32.37
C PRO A 605 14.76 21.34 31.97
N ALA A 606 13.82 21.28 32.92
CA ALA A 606 12.44 20.97 32.63
C ALA A 606 11.76 22.12 31.87
N ASP A 607 11.03 21.79 30.80
CA ASP A 607 10.29 22.75 29.98
C ASP A 607 9.05 23.23 30.77
N ASN A 608 9.22 24.22 31.65
CA ASN A 608 8.10 24.92 32.28
C ASN A 608 7.55 25.91 31.27
N GLY A 609 6.35 25.61 30.76
CA GLY A 609 5.69 26.31 29.66
C GLY A 609 5.90 27.83 29.62
N VAL A 610 6.27 28.28 28.42
CA VAL A 610 6.14 29.64 27.86
C VAL A 610 5.92 30.76 28.89
N GLY A 611 7.00 31.19 29.52
CA GLY A 611 7.11 32.48 30.20
C GLY A 611 8.04 33.39 29.41
N SER A 612 7.56 34.59 29.08
CA SER A 612 8.21 35.63 28.30
C SER A 612 9.44 36.22 29.00
N ASP A 613 10.59 35.56 28.92
CA ASP A 613 11.91 36.21 28.95
C ASP A 613 12.97 35.26 28.36
N GLY A 614 13.52 35.65 27.21
CA GLY A 614 14.46 34.86 26.44
C GLY A 614 15.84 34.74 27.09
N GLY A 615 16.46 33.55 26.96
CA GLY A 615 17.90 33.43 27.23
C GLY A 615 18.50 32.02 27.24
N GLY A 616 17.77 31.01 27.73
CA GLY A 616 18.35 29.68 28.02
C GLY A 616 18.00 28.57 27.02
N LEU A 617 16.75 28.09 27.03
CA LEU A 617 16.34 26.92 26.22
C LEU A 617 16.26 27.19 24.71
N SER A 618 15.99 28.43 24.31
CA SER A 618 15.99 28.84 22.90
C SER A 618 17.37 28.61 22.29
N ARG A 619 18.46 28.80 23.06
CA ARG A 619 19.83 28.52 22.62
C ARG A 619 20.11 27.02 22.54
N CYS A 620 19.59 26.18 23.45
CA CYS A 620 19.75 24.71 23.34
C CYS A 620 18.94 24.09 22.19
N ARG A 621 17.72 24.58 21.89
CA ARG A 621 16.98 24.16 20.69
C ARG A 621 17.62 24.67 19.38
N TYR A 622 18.18 25.87 19.37
CA TYR A 622 18.78 26.47 18.18
C TYR A 622 20.22 25.96 17.91
N LEU A 623 21.05 25.81 18.95
CA LEU A 623 22.34 25.11 18.87
C LEU A 623 22.14 23.62 18.63
N GLY A 624 21.14 23.00 19.27
CA GLY A 624 20.74 21.61 19.04
C GLY A 624 20.38 21.35 17.58
N ASN A 625 19.60 22.22 16.94
CA ASN A 625 19.24 22.11 15.52
C ASN A 625 20.41 22.39 14.56
N ILE A 626 21.29 23.35 14.86
CA ILE A 626 22.45 23.70 14.00
C ILE A 626 23.56 22.65 14.11
N VAL A 627 23.78 22.10 15.30
CA VAL A 627 24.73 21.01 15.56
C VAL A 627 24.18 19.69 15.04
N PHE A 628 22.85 19.49 15.09
CA PHE A 628 22.17 18.33 14.50
C PHE A 628 22.52 18.15 13.03
N VAL A 629 22.46 19.23 12.24
CA VAL A 629 22.69 19.14 10.79
C VAL A 629 24.16 18.81 10.49
N VAL A 630 25.10 19.42 11.21
CA VAL A 630 26.54 19.28 10.94
C VAL A 630 27.15 17.99 11.53
N ALA A 631 26.69 17.53 12.70
CA ALA A 631 27.17 16.29 13.31
C ALA A 631 26.57 15.03 12.65
N LEU A 632 25.32 15.08 12.15
CA LEU A 632 24.73 13.98 11.38
C LEU A 632 25.33 13.87 9.98
N GLU A 633 25.67 14.97 9.31
CA GLU A 633 26.36 14.91 8.01
C GLU A 633 27.73 14.22 8.09
N TYR A 634 28.47 14.40 9.19
CA TYR A 634 29.74 13.72 9.42
C TYR A 634 29.58 12.25 9.88
N ALA A 635 28.54 11.93 10.65
CA ALA A 635 28.23 10.55 11.05
C ALA A 635 27.63 9.69 9.90
N CYS A 636 27.01 10.35 8.90
CA CYS A 636 26.40 9.71 7.73
C CYS A 636 27.39 8.92 6.84
N GLU A 637 28.67 9.28 6.81
CA GLU A 637 29.66 8.55 5.99
C GLU A 637 30.19 7.27 6.65
N GLU A 638 30.19 7.17 7.99
CA GLU A 638 30.65 5.96 8.71
C GLU A 638 29.53 4.93 8.93
N TRP A 639 28.30 5.39 9.15
CA TRP A 639 27.18 4.53 9.54
C TRP A 639 26.67 3.60 8.43
N PHE A 640 26.79 3.99 7.15
CA PHE A 640 26.34 3.18 6.01
C PHE A 640 27.08 1.83 5.89
N THR A 641 28.22 1.70 6.57
CA THR A 641 29.05 0.49 6.59
C THR A 641 28.75 -0.42 7.78
N MET A 642 28.14 0.13 8.85
CA MET A 642 27.81 -0.61 10.09
C MET A 642 26.36 -1.13 10.12
N THR A 643 25.55 -0.78 9.13
CA THR A 643 24.10 -1.07 9.00
C THR A 643 23.72 -2.56 9.02
N PHE A 644 24.69 -3.49 8.98
CA PHE A 644 24.44 -4.94 8.98
C PHE A 644 24.58 -5.64 10.35
N GLY A 645 24.81 -4.91 11.46
CA GLY A 645 24.95 -5.51 12.79
C GLY A 645 23.67 -5.59 13.59
N ALA A 646 22.95 -6.72 13.50
CA ALA A 646 21.89 -7.09 14.43
C ALA A 646 22.46 -7.89 15.63
N HIS A 647 21.78 -7.81 16.77
CA HIS A 647 22.24 -8.21 18.11
C HIS A 647 22.38 -9.76 18.29
N PRO A 648 23.29 -10.27 19.16
CA PRO A 648 23.71 -11.68 19.21
C PRO A 648 22.67 -12.72 19.69
N ALA A 649 21.48 -12.29 20.12
CA ALA A 649 20.53 -13.16 20.81
C ALA A 649 19.41 -13.70 19.88
N SER A 650 18.99 -12.93 18.87
CA SER A 650 18.15 -13.45 17.77
C SER A 650 18.88 -14.54 16.99
N TRP A 651 20.21 -14.45 16.97
CA TRP A 651 21.09 -15.22 16.11
C TRP A 651 21.31 -16.68 16.55
N ARG A 652 21.47 -16.90 17.87
CA ARG A 652 21.52 -18.26 18.47
C ARG A 652 20.26 -19.07 18.23
N ALA A 653 19.19 -18.43 17.73
CA ALA A 653 17.99 -19.12 17.27
C ALA A 653 18.13 -19.95 16.04
N ILE A 654 18.96 -19.48 15.15
CA ILE A 654 19.13 -20.00 13.81
C ILE A 654 20.18 -21.12 13.82
N GLU A 655 21.22 -21.02 14.66
CA GLU A 655 22.27 -22.05 14.90
C GLU A 655 21.73 -23.47 15.18
N GLU A 656 20.60 -23.61 15.86
CA GLU A 656 20.14 -24.92 16.37
C GLU A 656 19.13 -25.60 15.43
N ILE A 657 18.56 -24.85 14.48
CA ILE A 657 17.71 -25.40 13.42
C ILE A 657 18.57 -26.18 12.41
N GLY A 658 19.83 -25.77 12.21
CA GLY A 658 20.78 -26.41 11.29
C GLY A 658 21.38 -27.74 11.79
N ARG A 659 21.19 -28.15 13.05
CA ARG A 659 21.88 -29.35 13.58
C ARG A 659 21.25 -30.69 13.20
N HIS A 660 20.07 -30.72 12.56
CA HIS A 660 19.43 -31.98 12.15
C HIS A 660 18.99 -31.98 10.69
N ASN A 661 19.82 -32.68 9.91
CA ASN A 661 19.58 -33.34 8.61
C ASN A 661 20.20 -32.69 7.37
N THR A 662 21.02 -33.53 6.74
CA THR A 662 21.91 -33.35 5.61
C THR A 662 21.20 -33.29 4.26
N GLY A 663 21.66 -32.44 3.34
CA GLY A 663 21.21 -32.49 1.94
C GLY A 663 21.75 -31.42 0.99
N VAL A 664 23.07 -31.42 0.77
CA VAL A 664 23.85 -30.99 -0.43
C VAL A 664 23.18 -30.07 -1.49
N LEU A 665 23.82 -28.92 -1.75
CA LEU A 665 23.99 -28.37 -3.11
C LEU A 665 25.36 -27.69 -3.28
N ARG A 666 26.18 -28.23 -4.18
CA ARG A 666 27.55 -27.78 -4.52
C ARG A 666 27.50 -26.60 -5.49
N LEU A 667 28.19 -25.51 -5.16
CA LEU A 667 28.51 -24.44 -6.11
C LEU A 667 29.81 -24.79 -6.86
N ASN A 668 29.74 -24.74 -8.20
CA ASN A 668 30.83 -25.07 -9.11
C ASN A 668 31.82 -23.89 -9.20
N THR A 669 33.04 -24.09 -8.73
CA THR A 669 34.14 -23.12 -8.76
C THR A 669 35.09 -23.41 -9.92
N GLU A 670 34.87 -22.83 -11.09
CA GLU A 670 35.92 -22.73 -12.11
C GLU A 670 35.85 -21.39 -12.85
N LYS A 671 36.67 -20.45 -12.40
CA LYS A 671 37.54 -19.55 -13.20
C LYS A 671 38.06 -18.42 -12.31
N VAL A 672 39.19 -18.66 -11.66
CA VAL A 672 40.05 -17.61 -11.09
C VAL A 672 41.43 -17.80 -11.65
N THR A 673 42.00 -16.76 -12.25
CA THR A 673 43.46 -16.52 -12.31
C THR A 673 43.71 -15.04 -12.73
N PRO A 674 44.91 -14.48 -12.45
CA PRO A 674 45.02 -13.29 -11.59
C PRO A 674 45.79 -12.13 -12.24
N TYR A 675 45.68 -10.90 -11.71
CA TYR A 675 46.70 -9.87 -11.96
C TYR A 675 46.94 -8.94 -10.77
N ASN A 676 48.20 -8.93 -10.32
CA ASN A 676 48.84 -7.92 -9.49
C ASN A 676 49.31 -6.75 -10.37
N ASN A 677 49.23 -5.49 -9.88
CA ASN A 677 50.39 -4.60 -9.75
C ASN A 677 50.07 -3.22 -9.15
N MET A 678 51.11 -2.68 -8.49
CA MET A 678 51.19 -1.56 -7.55
C MET A 678 51.27 -0.15 -8.18
N TRP A 679 50.70 0.83 -7.44
CA TRP A 679 51.16 2.20 -7.11
C TRP A 679 51.69 3.21 -8.18
N LYS A 680 51.12 4.43 -8.17
CA LYS A 680 51.87 5.71 -8.09
C LYS A 680 50.99 6.94 -7.70
N LEU A 681 51.65 7.87 -7.00
CA LEU A 681 51.17 8.98 -6.14
C LEU A 681 50.60 10.27 -6.80
N ARG A 682 49.62 10.87 -6.08
CA ARG A 682 49.46 12.29 -5.58
C ARG A 682 48.97 13.48 -6.43
N SER A 683 48.23 14.32 -5.66
CA SER A 683 47.98 15.79 -5.70
C SER A 683 46.86 16.26 -6.65
N THR A 684 45.90 17.14 -6.31
CA THR A 684 45.95 18.41 -5.53
C THR A 684 44.50 18.89 -5.16
N PHE A 685 44.29 19.35 -3.91
CA PHE A 685 43.28 20.30 -3.34
C PHE A 685 41.88 20.49 -4.02
N TYR A 686 40.74 20.11 -3.43
CA TYR A 686 39.86 20.90 -2.52
C TYR A 686 40.11 22.41 -2.39
N LYS A 687 39.13 23.22 -2.87
CA LYS A 687 38.31 24.21 -2.12
C LYS A 687 37.66 25.21 -3.11
N PRO A 688 36.67 26.03 -2.70
CA PRO A 688 35.30 25.72 -2.26
C PRO A 688 34.32 26.65 -3.03
N ILE A 689 33.17 27.00 -2.42
CA ILE A 689 32.21 28.09 -2.74
C ILE A 689 30.95 27.59 -3.45
N SER A 690 29.73 28.09 -3.22
CA SER A 690 29.01 28.80 -2.16
C SER A 690 27.59 28.93 -2.69
N PHE A 691 26.57 28.91 -1.83
CA PHE A 691 25.24 29.35 -2.20
C PHE A 691 25.27 30.81 -2.67
N TYR A 692 24.62 31.12 -3.80
CA TYR A 692 24.08 32.45 -4.05
C TYR A 692 22.73 32.37 -4.77
N THR A 693 21.75 32.96 -4.10
CA THR A 693 20.51 33.52 -4.63
C THR A 693 20.81 34.44 -5.81
N GLY A 694 20.12 34.23 -6.92
CA GLY A 694 20.28 35.06 -8.11
C GLY A 694 19.72 36.46 -7.92
N THR A 695 20.51 37.46 -8.32
CA THR A 695 20.04 38.62 -9.08
C THR A 695 21.21 39.25 -9.83
N THR A 696 20.94 39.50 -11.12
CA THR A 696 21.44 40.58 -12.00
C THR A 696 22.89 40.60 -12.50
N GLU A 697 22.96 40.41 -13.81
CA GLU A 697 23.59 41.26 -14.84
C GLU A 697 25.10 41.22 -15.14
N LYS A 698 25.33 41.11 -16.47
CA LYS A 698 26.43 41.64 -17.29
C LYS A 698 27.79 40.93 -17.16
N GLU A 699 28.20 40.16 -18.16
CA GLU A 699 28.63 40.52 -19.53
C GLU A 699 30.13 40.23 -19.68
N THR A 700 30.44 39.56 -20.80
CA THR A 700 31.66 39.68 -21.61
C THR A 700 32.89 38.77 -21.34
N ASN A 701 33.27 38.11 -22.44
CA ASN A 701 34.59 37.69 -22.91
C ASN A 701 35.11 36.27 -22.60
N MET A 702 34.73 35.37 -23.52
CA MET A 702 35.59 34.39 -24.23
C MET A 702 37.03 34.89 -24.49
N PRO A 703 38.06 34.03 -24.73
CA PRO A 703 38.00 32.89 -25.68
C PRO A 703 38.87 31.63 -25.42
N ASN A 704 38.55 30.58 -26.20
CA ASN A 704 39.36 29.50 -26.81
C ASN A 704 40.31 28.67 -25.90
N GLU A 705 40.52 27.35 -26.03
CA GLU A 705 40.73 26.51 -27.21
C GLU A 705 40.39 25.03 -26.92
N ASP A 706 40.28 24.28 -28.02
CA ASP A 706 39.89 22.88 -28.23
C ASP A 706 40.69 21.80 -27.47
N PHE A 707 40.09 20.62 -27.25
CA PHE A 707 40.38 19.40 -28.04
C PHE A 707 39.62 18.16 -27.52
N SER A 708 39.10 17.41 -28.50
CA SER A 708 38.36 16.14 -28.49
C SER A 708 39.15 14.92 -28.00
N ILE A 709 38.49 13.97 -27.32
CA ILE A 709 38.04 12.63 -27.79
C ILE A 709 36.97 12.12 -26.81
#